data_AF-A0AAD5HHX6-F1
#
_entry.id   AF-A0AAD5HHX6-F1
#
_cell.length_a   1.000
_cell.length_b   1.000
_cell.length_c   1.000
_cell.angle_alpha   90.00
_cell.angle_beta   90.00
_cell.angle_gamma   90.00
#
_symmetry.space_group_name_H-M   'P 1'
#
loop_
_entity.id
_entity.type
_entity.pdbx_description
1 polymer ?
#
loop_
_entity_poly.entity_id
_entity_poly.type
_entity_poly.pdbx_seq_one_letter_code
_entity_poly.pdbx_strand_id
1 'polypeptide(L)'
;MERPTGRGRPRKYATTRDKVTADTQRKREKRQKVAARERDLPYSNFYNLYLPSMRPPADCGHPIQHLDNAESNLAAELDKNQDIGNFLPPPSPPFQPTTDEVSFDDDATDLLPISNHESPDPNQATTLDIALETSPQVENDEPDPVGHLAQELADQLVKFQGCCNDCHLAAQRNHMEDPNEQISLAMYLEFTPELSPDVLSKEAIAHQKDDLAGKMSPESRRQAFYEDERVSNDAGVTFDVDSIVAFPSNLAVAKRGIRWSPTRMTVSDLQSDLHLRPIPVTYLDANGKQHQVHRPVHQIPHYTFGRVVGFEDISLYLLFPNLYREEQTYSKLRDEDFRLWMDGILLPAIYQSFSTAHVQHYPSSYDHSRCNSAARGVEALSQRVHPVAREQQLVYYLPPESLADVWAKILATAQEPGFQQFQDITILLQAKNLKDLTKDVTWEKMVSRFQTYWASAIDESYTTIDVYFDVGKETCPQQASQVVPWRQLAAGIIDEPTEKRAETLLYRRCCLESYGLQVSSGSAGDQETQKQVFYPFSMLRDTGSLTIETGKRSLRRAAGLLYSQFYPSVKEVFAAGNVYPFTNTAIETLALDKELRKTWELVGGGLSHQPAALIKAYLYTKLRCHYALLGSMQKSFGIREEHRVSKALFYAIDSQMSSRGLHNERLVVPTDDGSPYYSFTTDTLLRWVRWNINKFCFGFEMVHSFQDPHFVTWEHTRIMLMFLRCLQFSYSYQVFKSGTRPIPASAPITYC
;
A
#
# COMPACT_ATOMS: atom_id res chain seq x y z
N MET A 1 70.78 53.20 -9.58
CA MET A 1 70.25 52.06 -10.35
C MET A 1 68.75 52.21 -10.46
N GLU A 2 68.31 52.66 -11.63
CA GLU A 2 66.91 52.85 -12.00
C GLU A 2 66.15 51.53 -11.96
N ARG A 3 64.98 51.50 -11.32
CA ARG A 3 64.06 50.36 -11.41
C ARG A 3 63.07 50.62 -12.57
N PRO A 4 62.95 49.70 -13.54
CA PRO A 4 62.09 49.88 -14.69
C PRO A 4 60.61 49.68 -14.33
N THR A 5 59.77 50.54 -14.90
CA THR A 5 58.31 50.50 -14.84
C THR A 5 57.77 49.22 -15.46
N GLY A 6 57.21 48.34 -14.62
CA GLY A 6 56.54 47.11 -15.05
C GLY A 6 55.32 47.44 -15.91
N ARG A 7 55.40 47.11 -17.20
CA ARG A 7 54.32 47.23 -18.19
C ARG A 7 53.11 46.42 -17.74
N GLY A 8 52.03 47.12 -17.39
CA GLY A 8 50.72 46.51 -17.13
C GLY A 8 50.18 45.82 -18.38
N ARG A 9 49.58 44.64 -18.20
CA ARG A 9 48.89 43.87 -19.26
C ARG A 9 47.88 44.79 -19.99
N PRO A 10 47.85 44.82 -21.34
CA PRO A 10 46.86 45.59 -22.07
C PRO A 10 45.44 45.19 -21.63
N ARG A 11 44.56 46.19 -21.41
CA ARG A 11 43.14 45.91 -21.17
C ARG A 11 42.59 45.20 -22.39
N LYS A 12 42.19 43.94 -22.21
CA LYS A 12 41.63 43.06 -23.26
C LYS A 12 40.32 43.58 -23.84
N TYR A 13 39.65 44.49 -23.13
CA TYR A 13 38.40 45.13 -23.53
C TYR A 13 38.49 46.62 -23.22
N ALA A 14 38.08 47.47 -24.16
CA ALA A 14 38.18 48.92 -24.04
C ALA A 14 37.23 49.48 -22.97
N THR A 15 36.06 48.87 -22.80
CA THR A 15 35.06 49.26 -21.78
C THR A 15 34.55 48.07 -20.96
N THR A 16 33.97 48.35 -19.79
CA THR A 16 33.31 47.34 -18.95
C THR A 16 32.13 46.69 -19.67
N ARG A 17 31.44 47.45 -20.54
CA ARG A 17 30.33 46.96 -21.36
C ARG A 17 30.82 45.93 -22.39
N ASP A 18 31.97 46.18 -23.03
CA ASP A 18 32.57 45.23 -23.98
C ASP A 18 32.98 43.92 -23.30
N LYS A 19 33.47 44.00 -22.05
CA LYS A 19 33.76 42.80 -21.25
C LYS A 19 32.49 42.00 -20.96
N VAL A 20 31.40 42.66 -20.55
CA VAL A 20 30.12 41.99 -20.28
C VAL A 20 29.53 41.37 -21.55
N THR A 21 29.60 42.07 -22.68
CA THR A 21 29.16 41.55 -23.98
C THR A 21 29.99 40.33 -24.39
N ALA A 22 31.32 40.40 -24.25
CA ALA A 22 32.21 39.29 -24.55
C ALA A 22 32.00 38.08 -23.61
N ASP A 23 31.76 38.31 -22.32
CA ASP A 23 31.46 37.25 -21.36
C ASP A 23 30.09 36.61 -21.64
N THR A 24 29.10 37.40 -22.07
CA THR A 24 27.77 36.90 -22.48
C THR A 24 27.87 36.07 -23.76
N GLN A 25 28.63 36.54 -24.75
CA GLN A 25 28.89 35.81 -25.99
C GLN A 25 29.63 34.50 -25.70
N ARG A 26 30.66 34.52 -24.84
CA ARG A 26 31.42 33.33 -24.45
C ARG A 26 30.57 32.32 -23.67
N LYS A 27 29.65 32.78 -22.81
CA LYS A 27 28.65 31.91 -22.16
C LYS A 27 27.68 31.31 -23.18
N ARG A 28 27.24 32.09 -24.17
CA ARG A 28 26.37 31.62 -25.25
C ARG A 28 27.05 30.58 -26.14
N GLU A 29 28.31 30.80 -26.51
CA GLU A 29 29.11 29.84 -27.27
C GLU A 29 29.42 28.59 -26.46
N LYS A 30 29.67 28.71 -25.14
CA LYS A 30 29.83 27.55 -24.26
C LYS A 30 28.53 26.74 -24.18
N ARG A 31 27.37 27.40 -24.09
CA ARG A 31 26.04 26.76 -24.14
C ARG A 31 25.77 26.10 -25.49
N GLN A 32 26.13 26.74 -26.60
CA GLN A 32 25.99 26.15 -27.93
C GLN A 32 26.92 24.96 -28.15
N LYS A 33 28.15 24.97 -27.59
CA LYS A 33 29.05 23.81 -27.61
C LYS A 33 28.58 22.67 -26.70
N VAL A 34 27.97 22.98 -25.56
CA VAL A 34 27.32 21.97 -24.69
C VAL A 34 26.09 21.39 -25.40
N ALA A 35 25.23 22.23 -25.97
CA ALA A 35 24.07 21.79 -26.75
C ALA A 35 24.46 21.03 -28.03
N ALA A 36 25.60 21.37 -28.65
CA ALA A 36 26.16 20.60 -29.77
C ALA A 36 26.72 19.25 -29.29
N ARG A 37 27.39 19.19 -28.13
CA ARG A 37 27.78 17.91 -27.51
C ARG A 37 26.59 17.07 -27.05
N GLU A 38 25.49 17.70 -26.63
CA GLU A 38 24.23 17.03 -26.29
C GLU A 38 23.45 16.59 -27.55
N ARG A 39 23.68 17.22 -28.71
CA ARG A 39 23.19 16.74 -30.02
C ARG A 39 24.05 15.63 -30.61
N ASP A 40 25.36 15.64 -30.35
CA ASP A 40 26.31 14.60 -30.75
C ASP A 40 26.35 13.43 -29.76
N LEU A 41 25.70 13.56 -28.59
CA LEU A 41 25.21 12.46 -27.79
C LEU A 41 23.95 11.95 -28.48
N PRO A 42 23.94 10.73 -29.03
CA PRO A 42 22.71 10.20 -29.59
C PRO A 42 21.72 10.01 -28.44
N TYR A 43 20.73 10.90 -28.36
CA TYR A 43 19.42 10.62 -27.78
C TYR A 43 18.74 9.57 -28.67
N SER A 44 19.30 8.37 -28.66
CA SER A 44 18.73 7.17 -29.24
C SER A 44 18.65 6.15 -28.10
N ASN A 45 17.45 5.99 -27.54
CA ASN A 45 16.87 4.67 -27.25
C ASN A 45 15.47 4.84 -26.66
N PHE A 46 14.60 5.50 -27.44
CA PHE A 46 13.19 5.14 -27.49
C PHE A 46 12.82 5.13 -28.97
N TYR A 47 12.71 3.91 -29.52
CA TYR A 47 12.31 3.57 -30.89
C TYR A 47 13.24 4.00 -32.04
N ASN A 48 14.06 3.06 -32.53
CA ASN A 48 14.52 3.06 -33.91
C ASN A 48 14.20 1.70 -34.54
N LEU A 49 13.14 1.67 -35.37
CA LEU A 49 12.93 0.61 -36.35
C LEU A 49 13.90 0.87 -37.52
N TYR A 50 15.02 0.16 -37.57
CA TYR A 50 15.83 0.11 -38.79
C TYR A 50 15.21 -0.91 -39.75
N LEU A 51 14.48 -0.43 -40.76
CA LEU A 51 14.26 -1.19 -42.00
C LEU A 51 15.21 -0.66 -43.10
N PRO A 52 15.76 -1.53 -43.98
CA PRO A 52 16.67 -1.12 -45.04
C PRO A 52 16.00 -0.25 -46.11
N SER A 53 16.75 0.77 -46.57
CA SER A 53 16.39 1.75 -47.59
C SER A 53 16.09 1.14 -48.96
N MET A 54 14.88 1.38 -49.47
CA MET A 54 14.56 1.29 -50.90
C MET A 54 14.06 2.66 -51.36
N ARG A 55 14.77 3.27 -52.32
CA ARG A 55 14.46 4.59 -52.90
C ARG A 55 13.13 4.57 -53.65
N PRO A 56 12.27 5.61 -53.54
CA PRO A 56 11.18 5.83 -54.48
C PRO A 56 11.62 6.75 -55.64
N PRO A 57 11.11 6.58 -56.87
CA PRO A 57 11.15 7.62 -57.88
C PRO A 57 9.85 8.45 -57.88
N ALA A 58 10.07 9.76 -57.83
CA ALA A 58 9.48 10.82 -58.64
C ALA A 58 7.95 11.12 -58.60
N ASP A 59 7.71 12.37 -58.22
CA ASP A 59 6.80 13.35 -58.85
C ASP A 59 5.30 13.28 -58.56
N CYS A 60 4.79 14.32 -57.87
CA CYS A 60 3.87 15.32 -58.43
C CYS A 60 3.50 16.32 -57.32
N GLY A 61 3.82 17.60 -57.54
CA GLY A 61 3.65 18.68 -56.56
C GLY A 61 2.32 19.44 -56.64
N HIS A 62 2.01 20.18 -55.58
CA HIS A 62 1.50 21.58 -55.52
C HIS A 62 0.90 21.90 -54.11
N PRO A 63 0.70 23.18 -53.71
CA PRO A 63 1.67 23.97 -52.95
C PRO A 63 1.22 24.31 -51.51
N ILE A 64 2.20 24.72 -50.70
CA ILE A 64 2.05 25.22 -49.33
C ILE A 64 1.32 26.57 -49.33
N GLN A 65 0.21 26.67 -48.60
CA GLN A 65 -0.33 27.95 -48.13
C GLN A 65 -0.10 28.09 -46.62
N HIS A 66 0.58 29.20 -46.29
CA HIS A 66 0.84 29.74 -44.97
C HIS A 66 -0.48 29.95 -44.20
N LEU A 67 -0.58 29.46 -42.97
CA LEU A 67 -1.61 29.86 -42.02
C LEU A 67 -0.98 29.98 -40.62
N ASP A 68 -0.27 31.09 -40.42
CA ASP A 68 0.00 31.63 -39.09
C ASP A 68 -1.26 32.38 -38.59
N ASN A 69 -1.49 32.36 -37.28
CA ASN A 69 -2.51 33.08 -36.48
C ASN A 69 -3.70 32.30 -35.88
N ALA A 70 -3.60 30.98 -35.68
CA ALA A 70 -4.61 30.24 -34.90
C ALA A 70 -4.19 29.92 -33.43
N GLU A 71 -2.90 29.96 -33.08
CA GLU A 71 -2.43 29.49 -31.76
C GLU A 71 -2.52 30.54 -30.64
N SER A 72 -2.72 31.83 -30.95
CA SER A 72 -2.77 32.86 -29.90
C SER A 72 -4.13 33.01 -29.22
N ASN A 73 -5.23 32.49 -29.81
CA ASN A 73 -6.57 32.65 -29.25
C ASN A 73 -7.02 31.46 -28.37
N LEU A 74 -6.34 30.30 -28.46
CA LEU A 74 -6.67 29.12 -27.64
C LEU A 74 -6.14 29.21 -26.20
N ALA A 75 -5.12 30.04 -25.96
CA ALA A 75 -4.54 30.24 -24.63
C ALA A 75 -5.41 31.16 -23.72
N ALA A 76 -6.35 31.92 -24.31
CA ALA A 76 -7.19 32.87 -23.57
C ALA A 76 -8.58 32.32 -23.19
N GLU A 77 -9.04 31.21 -23.81
CA GLU A 77 -10.35 30.60 -23.50
C GLU A 77 -10.32 29.55 -22.38
N LEU A 78 -9.14 29.09 -21.95
CA LEU A 78 -9.00 28.07 -20.90
C LEU A 78 -9.17 28.59 -19.46
N ASP A 79 -9.46 29.89 -19.28
CA ASP A 79 -9.67 30.52 -17.97
C ASP A 79 -11.15 30.66 -17.58
N LYS A 80 -12.08 30.14 -18.39
CA LYS A 80 -13.52 30.16 -18.10
C LYS A 80 -14.13 28.80 -18.42
N ASN A 81 -14.71 28.16 -17.41
CA ASN A 81 -15.38 26.84 -17.40
C ASN A 81 -14.50 25.66 -16.95
N GLN A 82 -14.23 25.61 -15.64
CA GLN A 82 -13.88 24.37 -14.95
C GLN A 82 -15.16 23.54 -14.68
N ASP A 83 -15.79 23.04 -15.74
CA ASP A 83 -16.86 22.05 -15.61
C ASP A 83 -16.25 20.65 -15.83
N ILE A 84 -16.15 19.88 -14.75
CA ILE A 84 -15.43 18.59 -14.71
C ILE A 84 -16.35 17.43 -15.12
N GLY A 85 -17.66 17.68 -15.28
CA GLY A 85 -18.66 16.65 -15.64
C GLY A 85 -18.32 15.89 -16.94
N ASN A 86 -17.62 16.54 -17.88
CA ASN A 86 -17.28 15.98 -19.19
C ASN A 86 -16.06 15.03 -19.18
N PHE A 87 -15.41 14.80 -18.03
CA PHE A 87 -14.22 13.94 -17.93
C PHE A 87 -14.33 12.81 -16.90
N LEU A 88 -15.53 12.55 -16.38
CA LEU A 88 -15.82 11.31 -15.66
C LEU A 88 -15.99 10.16 -16.66
N PRO A 89 -15.51 8.93 -16.35
CA PRO A 89 -15.81 7.78 -17.20
C PRO A 89 -17.32 7.55 -17.22
N PRO A 90 -17.94 7.25 -18.38
CA PRO A 90 -19.35 6.84 -18.41
C PRO A 90 -19.55 5.58 -17.56
N PRO A 91 -20.75 5.37 -16.99
CA PRO A 91 -21.06 4.14 -16.26
C PRO A 91 -20.77 2.94 -17.16
N SER A 92 -20.09 1.94 -16.59
CA SER A 92 -19.79 0.70 -17.31
C SER A 92 -21.10 0.03 -17.72
N PRO A 93 -21.22 -0.49 -18.95
CA PRO A 93 -22.41 -1.22 -19.37
C PRO A 93 -22.58 -2.47 -18.48
N PRO A 94 -23.83 -2.89 -18.20
CA PRO A 94 -24.09 -4.07 -17.39
C PRO A 94 -23.43 -5.30 -18.01
N PHE A 95 -22.77 -6.10 -17.17
CA PHE A 95 -22.29 -7.43 -17.55
C PHE A 95 -23.49 -8.27 -18.01
N GLN A 96 -23.47 -8.69 -19.27
CA GLN A 96 -24.36 -9.76 -19.73
C GLN A 96 -23.86 -11.08 -19.14
N PRO A 97 -24.71 -11.87 -18.49
CA PRO A 97 -24.32 -13.18 -18.00
C PRO A 97 -24.06 -14.11 -19.19
N THR A 98 -22.87 -14.67 -19.27
CA THR A 98 -22.60 -15.88 -20.08
C THR A 98 -23.34 -17.04 -19.42
N THR A 99 -24.44 -17.46 -20.04
CA THR A 99 -25.11 -18.73 -19.80
C THR A 99 -24.22 -19.86 -20.29
N ASP A 100 -23.43 -20.46 -19.40
CA ASP A 100 -22.98 -21.83 -19.56
C ASP A 100 -23.97 -22.72 -18.80
N GLU A 101 -24.83 -23.39 -19.57
CA GLU A 101 -25.72 -24.44 -19.06
C GLU A 101 -24.86 -25.62 -18.57
N VAL A 102 -24.79 -25.80 -17.26
CA VAL A 102 -24.31 -27.05 -16.65
C VAL A 102 -25.55 -27.86 -16.29
N SER A 103 -25.83 -28.89 -17.09
CA SER A 103 -26.87 -29.88 -16.79
C SER A 103 -26.44 -30.74 -15.60
N PHE A 104 -27.23 -30.71 -14.53
CA PHE A 104 -27.15 -31.66 -13.43
C PHE A 104 -28.09 -32.82 -13.77
N ASP A 105 -27.53 -33.99 -14.09
CA ASP A 105 -28.27 -35.24 -13.99
C ASP A 105 -28.03 -35.81 -12.59
N ASP A 106 -29.13 -35.83 -11.86
CA ASP A 106 -29.35 -36.34 -10.52
C ASP A 106 -29.71 -37.83 -10.66
N ASP A 107 -28.93 -38.73 -10.06
CA ASP A 107 -29.45 -40.06 -9.74
C ASP A 107 -28.96 -40.47 -8.35
N ALA A 108 -29.90 -40.39 -7.42
CA ALA A 108 -29.77 -40.82 -6.05
C ALA A 108 -30.28 -42.26 -5.94
N THR A 109 -29.58 -43.13 -5.20
CA THR A 109 -30.27 -44.13 -4.40
C THR A 109 -29.44 -44.61 -3.20
N ASP A 110 -30.16 -44.67 -2.09
CA ASP A 110 -29.80 -45.03 -0.71
C ASP A 110 -29.11 -46.40 -0.53
N LEU A 111 -28.33 -46.54 0.55
CA LEU A 111 -28.74 -47.25 1.79
C LEU A 111 -27.57 -47.38 2.80
N LEU A 112 -27.86 -47.08 4.07
CA LEU A 112 -27.01 -47.22 5.27
C LEU A 112 -27.07 -48.67 5.87
N PRO A 113 -26.64 -48.94 7.12
CA PRO A 113 -25.32 -49.47 7.55
C PRO A 113 -25.48 -50.77 8.41
N ILE A 114 -24.41 -51.31 9.05
CA ILE A 114 -24.37 -52.21 10.25
C ILE A 114 -22.89 -52.61 10.48
N SER A 115 -22.18 -52.16 11.53
CA SER A 115 -22.12 -52.59 12.95
C SER A 115 -21.02 -53.61 13.30
N ASN A 116 -20.08 -53.15 14.15
CA ASN A 116 -19.33 -53.79 15.26
C ASN A 116 -19.17 -55.31 15.35
N HIS A 117 -17.94 -55.78 15.68
CA HIS A 117 -17.67 -56.58 16.89
C HIS A 117 -16.16 -56.79 17.18
N GLU A 118 -15.88 -56.94 18.47
CA GLU A 118 -14.62 -57.10 19.21
C GLU A 118 -13.90 -58.45 18.97
N SER A 119 -12.55 -58.41 19.09
CA SER A 119 -11.56 -59.30 19.78
C SER A 119 -11.75 -60.85 19.84
N PRO A 120 -10.72 -61.72 20.10
CA PRO A 120 -9.38 -61.46 20.69
C PRO A 120 -8.16 -62.25 20.09
N ASP A 121 -6.97 -61.85 20.56
CA ASP A 121 -5.62 -62.51 20.51
C ASP A 121 -5.63 -63.92 21.19
N PRO A 122 -4.64 -64.86 21.11
CA PRO A 122 -3.19 -64.64 21.36
C PRO A 122 -2.14 -65.58 20.68
N ASN A 123 -0.85 -65.18 20.62
CA ASN A 123 0.30 -65.88 21.27
C ASN A 123 1.70 -65.53 20.73
N GLN A 124 2.54 -64.97 21.62
CA GLN A 124 3.91 -65.37 22.05
C GLN A 124 5.00 -65.63 20.99
N ALA A 125 6.28 -65.28 21.13
CA ALA A 125 7.13 -64.57 22.11
C ALA A 125 8.51 -64.41 21.39
N THR A 126 9.42 -63.51 21.75
CA THR A 126 10.59 -63.84 22.62
C THR A 126 11.48 -62.58 22.78
N THR A 127 11.48 -62.03 24.01
CA THR A 127 12.54 -61.35 24.82
C THR A 127 13.69 -60.55 24.21
N LEU A 128 13.97 -59.39 24.83
CA LEU A 128 15.08 -59.22 25.80
C LEU A 128 14.90 -57.92 26.63
N ASP A 129 14.64 -58.11 27.93
CA ASP A 129 14.70 -57.07 28.97
C ASP A 129 16.14 -56.89 29.47
N ILE A 130 16.58 -55.63 29.66
CA ILE A 130 17.55 -55.27 30.72
C ILE A 130 17.06 -54.00 31.41
N ALA A 131 17.09 -54.08 32.74
CA ALA A 131 16.45 -53.24 33.74
C ALA A 131 16.79 -51.74 33.73
N LEU A 132 15.77 -50.96 34.12
CA LEU A 132 15.88 -49.59 34.61
C LEU A 132 16.64 -49.53 35.94
N GLU A 133 17.59 -48.61 36.04
CA GLU A 133 17.92 -47.93 37.30
C GLU A 133 17.44 -46.48 37.20
N THR A 134 16.49 -46.14 38.08
CA THR A 134 16.00 -44.80 38.37
C THR A 134 17.09 -43.92 38.97
N SER A 135 17.30 -42.74 38.39
CA SER A 135 17.89 -41.59 39.07
C SER A 135 17.10 -40.33 38.67
N PRO A 136 16.70 -39.46 39.62
CA PRO A 136 15.84 -38.31 39.34
C PRO A 136 16.69 -37.23 38.67
N GLN A 137 16.69 -37.20 37.35
CA GLN A 137 17.12 -36.00 36.64
C GLN A 137 15.94 -35.04 36.67
N VAL A 138 16.10 -33.99 37.48
CA VAL A 138 15.38 -32.73 37.33
C VAL A 138 15.59 -32.30 35.89
N GLU A 139 14.58 -32.52 35.04
CA GLU A 139 14.48 -31.84 33.75
C GLU A 139 14.52 -30.35 34.07
N ASN A 140 15.65 -29.72 33.72
CA ASN A 140 15.67 -28.30 33.49
C ASN A 140 14.80 -28.07 32.26
N ASP A 141 13.49 -27.87 32.49
CA ASP A 141 12.55 -27.37 31.51
C ASP A 141 13.08 -26.03 30.98
N GLU A 142 13.81 -26.04 29.87
CA GLU A 142 13.86 -24.84 29.06
C GLU A 142 12.43 -24.59 28.56
N PRO A 143 11.81 -23.45 28.89
CA PRO A 143 10.43 -23.19 28.51
C PRO A 143 10.33 -23.17 26.99
N ASP A 144 9.45 -24.00 26.41
CA ASP A 144 9.13 -23.96 24.98
C ASP A 144 8.71 -22.53 24.60
N PRO A 145 9.58 -21.77 23.91
CA PRO A 145 9.33 -20.35 23.68
C PRO A 145 8.19 -20.14 22.68
N VAL A 146 7.95 -21.11 21.80
CA VAL A 146 6.83 -21.09 20.85
C VAL A 146 5.54 -21.38 21.58
N GLY A 147 5.50 -22.43 22.42
CA GLY A 147 4.34 -22.78 23.24
C GLY A 147 3.90 -21.66 24.18
N HIS A 148 4.85 -21.02 24.87
CA HIS A 148 4.54 -19.87 25.74
C HIS A 148 3.97 -18.68 24.96
N LEU A 149 4.58 -18.32 23.82
CA LEU A 149 4.09 -17.22 22.99
C LEU A 149 2.73 -17.55 22.33
N ALA A 150 2.51 -18.81 21.97
CA ALA A 150 1.24 -19.28 21.42
C ALA A 150 0.11 -19.13 22.44
N GLN A 151 0.37 -19.47 23.70
CA GLN A 151 -0.58 -19.26 24.79
C GLN A 151 -0.91 -17.78 24.97
N GLU A 152 0.10 -16.91 24.99
CA GLU A 152 -0.07 -15.45 25.11
C GLU A 152 -0.90 -14.86 23.95
N LEU A 153 -0.60 -15.27 22.71
CA LEU A 153 -1.34 -14.81 21.53
C LEU A 153 -2.76 -15.40 21.48
N ALA A 154 -2.98 -16.64 21.91
CA ALA A 154 -4.31 -17.19 22.05
C ALA A 154 -5.14 -16.39 23.07
N ASP A 155 -4.55 -16.04 24.22
CA ASP A 155 -5.19 -15.20 25.23
C ASP A 155 -5.52 -13.80 24.70
N GLN A 156 -4.63 -13.19 23.91
CA GLN A 156 -4.88 -11.91 23.22
C GLN A 156 -6.04 -11.99 22.22
N LEU A 157 -6.03 -13.03 21.37
CA LEU A 157 -7.04 -13.24 20.34
C LEU A 157 -8.42 -13.52 20.95
N VAL A 158 -8.48 -14.20 22.11
CA VAL A 158 -9.72 -14.40 22.86
C VAL A 158 -10.19 -13.10 23.50
N LYS A 159 -9.30 -12.42 24.22
CA LYS A 159 -9.59 -11.17 24.93
C LYS A 159 -8.40 -10.22 24.82
N PHE A 160 -8.66 -9.02 24.35
CA PHE A 160 -7.63 -7.99 24.21
C PHE A 160 -6.97 -7.70 25.57
N GLN A 161 -5.65 -7.87 25.65
CA GLN A 161 -4.84 -7.66 26.85
C GLN A 161 -4.45 -6.17 26.97
N GLY A 162 -5.45 -5.33 27.21
CA GLY A 162 -5.29 -3.89 27.41
C GLY A 162 -4.88 -3.50 28.82
N CYS A 163 -5.18 -2.24 29.19
CA CYS A 163 -5.02 -1.80 30.58
C CYS A 163 -6.20 -2.28 31.44
N CYS A 164 -6.04 -2.26 32.77
CA CYS A 164 -7.12 -2.63 33.68
C CYS A 164 -8.14 -1.48 33.87
N ASN A 165 -9.30 -1.78 34.46
CA ASN A 165 -10.35 -0.79 34.73
C ASN A 165 -9.86 0.41 35.56
N ASP A 166 -8.97 0.19 36.53
CA ASP A 166 -8.39 1.29 37.32
C ASP A 166 -7.51 2.21 36.46
N CYS A 167 -6.78 1.64 35.49
CA CYS A 167 -6.02 2.41 34.51
C CYS A 167 -6.94 3.17 33.55
N HIS A 168 -8.08 2.60 33.15
CA HIS A 168 -9.10 3.32 32.38
C HIS A 168 -9.62 4.55 33.14
N LEU A 169 -10.00 4.37 34.41
CA LEU A 169 -10.47 5.45 35.26
C LEU A 169 -9.39 6.48 35.54
N ALA A 170 -8.14 6.05 35.73
CA ALA A 170 -7.02 6.97 35.92
C ALA A 170 -6.72 7.79 34.65
N ALA A 171 -6.72 7.16 33.48
CA ALA A 171 -6.57 7.86 32.21
C ALA A 171 -7.72 8.87 31.98
N GLN A 172 -8.94 8.47 32.32
CA GLN A 172 -10.11 9.35 32.26
C GLN A 172 -10.00 10.52 33.25
N ARG A 173 -9.56 10.30 34.49
CA ARG A 173 -9.31 11.38 35.45
C ARG A 173 -8.23 12.34 34.96
N ASN A 174 -7.10 11.82 34.48
CA ASN A 174 -6.03 12.64 33.89
C ASN A 174 -6.52 13.43 32.66
N HIS A 175 -7.47 12.90 31.89
CA HIS A 175 -8.11 13.62 30.79
C HIS A 175 -9.02 14.75 31.31
N MET A 176 -9.81 14.50 32.36
CA MET A 176 -10.70 15.49 32.97
C MET A 176 -9.97 16.59 33.76
N GLU A 177 -8.74 16.31 34.22
CA GLU A 177 -7.88 17.26 34.92
C GLU A 177 -7.11 18.20 33.96
N ASP A 178 -7.24 18.00 32.64
CA ASP A 178 -6.65 18.89 31.63
C ASP A 178 -7.36 20.27 31.68
N PRO A 179 -6.61 21.38 31.87
CA PRO A 179 -7.19 22.71 32.11
C PRO A 179 -7.88 23.33 30.88
N ASN A 180 -7.86 22.67 29.72
CA ASN A 180 -8.58 23.13 28.53
C ASN A 180 -10.08 22.82 28.63
N GLU A 181 -10.95 23.73 28.19
CA GLU A 181 -12.40 23.49 28.08
C GLU A 181 -12.69 22.23 27.24
N GLN A 182 -13.79 21.52 27.56
CA GLN A 182 -14.24 20.29 26.89
C GLN A 182 -15.81 20.21 26.76
N ILE A 183 -16.36 19.75 25.61
CA ILE A 183 -17.71 19.65 24.97
C ILE A 183 -17.85 18.45 23.98
N SER A 184 -18.96 17.73 23.93
CA SER A 184 -19.10 16.45 23.18
C SER A 184 -18.87 16.46 21.68
N LEU A 185 -18.57 15.29 21.10
CA LEU A 185 -18.50 15.15 19.63
C LEU A 185 -19.85 15.49 18.99
N ALA A 186 -20.95 15.08 19.62
CA ALA A 186 -22.30 15.41 19.18
C ALA A 186 -22.58 16.92 19.31
N MET A 187 -22.25 17.52 20.45
CA MET A 187 -22.40 18.96 20.71
C MET A 187 -21.50 19.78 19.77
N TYR A 188 -20.30 19.28 19.42
CA TYR A 188 -19.43 19.92 18.44
C TYR A 188 -20.12 20.00 17.08
N LEU A 189 -20.77 18.92 16.66
CA LEU A 189 -21.43 18.83 15.37
C LEU A 189 -22.65 19.74 15.24
N GLU A 190 -23.29 20.12 16.35
CA GLU A 190 -24.38 21.09 16.34
C GLU A 190 -23.90 22.48 15.89
N PHE A 191 -22.70 22.90 16.32
CA PHE A 191 -22.14 24.22 15.98
C PHE A 191 -21.29 24.22 14.70
N THR A 192 -20.79 23.05 14.27
CA THR A 192 -19.79 22.99 13.20
C THR A 192 -20.23 23.55 11.83
N PRO A 193 -21.48 23.35 11.37
CA PRO A 193 -21.98 23.98 10.14
C PRO A 193 -21.97 25.51 10.18
N GLU A 194 -22.00 26.11 11.38
CA GLU A 194 -21.96 27.56 11.60
C GLU A 194 -20.50 28.10 11.64
N LEU A 195 -19.51 27.23 11.89
CA LEU A 195 -18.10 27.59 12.01
C LEU A 195 -17.39 27.77 10.66
N SER A 196 -17.80 27.04 9.61
CA SER A 196 -17.19 27.15 8.27
C SER A 196 -18.11 26.64 7.14
N PRO A 197 -18.16 27.32 5.98
CA PRO A 197 -18.82 26.81 4.78
C PRO A 197 -18.34 25.42 4.36
N ASP A 198 -19.26 24.58 3.86
CA ASP A 198 -18.92 23.29 3.25
C ASP A 198 -18.26 23.48 1.88
N VAL A 199 -16.94 23.37 1.86
CA VAL A 199 -16.14 23.37 0.63
C VAL A 199 -15.87 21.94 0.16
N LEU A 200 -15.96 20.93 1.04
CA LEU A 200 -15.61 19.54 0.72
C LEU A 200 -16.49 18.94 -0.39
N SER A 201 -17.78 19.32 -0.43
CA SER A 201 -18.73 18.92 -1.48
C SER A 201 -18.55 19.66 -2.81
N LYS A 202 -17.72 20.70 -2.87
CA LYS A 202 -17.59 21.57 -4.04
C LYS A 202 -16.61 20.99 -5.07
N GLU A 203 -17.01 21.06 -6.34
CA GLU A 203 -16.23 20.60 -7.49
C GLU A 203 -15.17 21.62 -7.96
N ALA A 204 -15.18 22.83 -7.41
CA ALA A 204 -14.23 23.89 -7.71
C ALA A 204 -13.53 24.40 -6.44
N ILE A 205 -12.36 25.02 -6.62
CA ILE A 205 -11.67 25.76 -5.55
C ILE A 205 -12.35 27.12 -5.40
N ALA A 206 -12.55 27.56 -4.16
CA ALA A 206 -13.13 28.87 -3.90
C ALA A 206 -12.31 30.03 -4.48
N HIS A 207 -13.01 31.02 -5.02
CA HIS A 207 -12.50 32.28 -5.55
C HIS A 207 -12.78 33.43 -4.59
N GLN A 208 -12.09 34.56 -4.78
CA GLN A 208 -12.31 35.78 -3.97
C GLN A 208 -13.77 36.24 -3.95
N LYS A 209 -14.51 36.01 -5.05
CA LYS A 209 -15.94 36.33 -5.18
C LYS A 209 -16.87 35.48 -4.31
N ASP A 210 -16.39 34.32 -3.86
CA ASP A 210 -17.16 33.43 -2.99
C ASP A 210 -17.20 33.92 -1.54
N ASP A 211 -16.42 34.96 -1.20
CA ASP A 211 -16.35 35.65 0.10
C ASP A 211 -16.38 34.68 1.29
N LEU A 212 -15.46 33.70 1.26
CA LEU A 212 -15.34 32.72 2.34
C LEU A 212 -15.06 33.38 3.70
N ALA A 213 -14.37 34.52 3.70
CA ALA A 213 -14.04 35.28 4.91
C ALA A 213 -15.27 35.97 5.52
N GLY A 214 -16.13 36.58 4.70
CA GLY A 214 -17.37 37.21 5.14
C GLY A 214 -18.45 36.23 5.61
N LYS A 215 -18.29 34.94 5.28
CA LYS A 215 -19.16 33.84 5.72
C LYS A 215 -18.79 33.23 7.08
N MET A 216 -17.79 33.77 7.77
CA MET A 216 -17.41 33.33 9.12
C MET A 216 -18.07 34.20 10.20
N SER A 217 -18.70 33.60 11.22
CA SER A 217 -19.19 34.36 12.38
C SER A 217 -18.04 34.74 13.33
N PRO A 218 -18.08 35.91 14.00
CA PRO A 218 -17.08 36.32 14.99
C PRO A 218 -17.00 35.39 16.21
N GLU A 219 -18.08 34.69 16.57
CA GLU A 219 -18.13 33.75 17.70
C GLU A 219 -17.39 32.42 17.42
N SER A 220 -17.02 32.14 16.17
CA SER A 220 -16.37 30.89 15.74
C SER A 220 -14.91 30.72 16.20
N ARG A 221 -14.38 31.60 17.06
CA ARG A 221 -12.99 31.58 17.52
C ARG A 221 -12.89 31.12 18.97
N ARG A 222 -12.30 29.93 19.10
CA ARG A 222 -11.98 29.19 20.33
C ARG A 222 -13.16 28.37 20.80
N GLN A 223 -12.92 27.07 20.86
CA GLN A 223 -13.27 26.23 22.00
C GLN A 223 -12.68 24.83 21.74
N ALA A 224 -12.32 24.13 22.82
CA ALA A 224 -11.87 22.74 22.85
C ALA A 224 -12.90 21.92 23.62
N PHE A 225 -13.01 20.61 23.32
CA PHE A 225 -14.32 19.96 23.35
C PHE A 225 -14.29 18.37 23.62
N TYR A 226 -14.83 17.80 24.75
CA TYR A 226 -15.32 16.42 25.13
C TYR A 226 -16.81 16.18 25.66
N GLU A 227 -17.40 15.00 25.38
CA GLU A 227 -18.42 14.14 26.10
C GLU A 227 -18.74 12.89 25.22
N ASP A 228 -19.12 11.76 25.86
CA ASP A 228 -19.10 10.37 25.31
C ASP A 228 -20.51 9.93 24.83
N GLU A 229 -20.75 9.82 23.51
CA GLU A 229 -21.95 9.16 22.98
C GLU A 229 -21.70 7.65 23.00
N ARG A 230 -22.38 6.90 23.89
CA ARG A 230 -22.31 5.44 23.92
C ARG A 230 -23.57 4.81 23.36
N VAL A 231 -23.37 3.74 22.61
CA VAL A 231 -24.46 2.90 22.11
C VAL A 231 -24.21 1.46 22.57
N SER A 232 -25.27 0.78 23.00
CA SER A 232 -25.27 -0.29 24.02
C SER A 232 -25.30 -1.71 23.46
N ASN A 233 -24.74 -1.98 22.29
CA ASN A 233 -24.77 -3.34 21.72
C ASN A 233 -23.40 -4.02 21.77
N ASP A 234 -23.40 -5.31 22.04
CA ASP A 234 -22.18 -6.12 22.07
C ASP A 234 -21.54 -6.26 20.68
N ALA A 235 -20.21 -6.33 20.65
CA ALA A 235 -19.46 -6.51 19.42
C ALA A 235 -19.11 -7.99 19.18
N GLY A 236 -19.39 -8.50 17.98
CA GLY A 236 -19.01 -9.84 17.56
C GLY A 236 -17.56 -9.90 17.11
N VAL A 237 -16.93 -11.06 17.29
CA VAL A 237 -15.57 -11.33 16.81
C VAL A 237 -15.58 -12.22 15.58
N THR A 238 -14.69 -11.92 14.63
CA THR A 238 -14.36 -12.79 13.50
C THR A 238 -12.84 -12.91 13.37
N PHE A 239 -12.38 -14.02 12.81
CA PHE A 239 -10.97 -14.30 12.54
C PHE A 239 -10.74 -14.52 11.06
N ASP A 240 -9.54 -14.20 10.57
CA ASP A 240 -9.12 -14.45 9.19
C ASP A 240 -7.60 -14.61 9.08
N VAL A 241 -7.15 -15.11 7.93
CA VAL A 241 -5.75 -14.99 7.47
C VAL A 241 -5.75 -13.98 6.33
N ASP A 242 -5.15 -12.81 6.51
CA ASP A 242 -5.20 -11.73 5.49
C ASP A 242 -4.11 -11.87 4.43
N SER A 243 -2.95 -12.38 4.81
CA SER A 243 -1.81 -12.49 3.91
C SER A 243 -0.91 -13.66 4.27
N ILE A 244 -0.18 -14.13 3.25
CA ILE A 244 0.74 -15.26 3.34
C ILE A 244 2.04 -14.83 2.69
N VAL A 245 3.16 -15.20 3.30
CA VAL A 245 4.48 -15.08 2.71
C VAL A 245 5.22 -16.39 2.90
N ALA A 246 5.75 -16.94 1.81
CA ALA A 246 6.59 -18.14 1.84
C ALA A 246 7.74 -18.03 0.84
N PHE A 247 8.80 -18.82 1.06
CA PHE A 247 9.90 -18.98 0.12
C PHE A 247 9.92 -20.42 -0.41
N PRO A 248 9.26 -20.72 -1.53
CA PRO A 248 9.33 -22.05 -2.13
C PRO A 248 10.73 -22.37 -2.66
N SER A 249 11.12 -23.64 -2.57
CA SER A 249 12.35 -24.16 -3.17
C SER A 249 12.21 -24.50 -4.65
N ASN A 250 10.97 -24.62 -5.16
CA ASN A 250 10.68 -24.99 -6.54
C ASN A 250 9.33 -24.42 -7.03
N LEU A 251 9.20 -24.18 -8.34
CA LEU A 251 7.93 -23.79 -9.00
C LEU A 251 6.83 -24.85 -8.89
N ALA A 252 7.19 -26.13 -8.71
CA ALA A 252 6.27 -27.24 -8.47
C ALA A 252 5.43 -27.08 -7.18
N VAL A 253 5.71 -26.08 -6.35
CA VAL A 253 4.83 -25.64 -5.25
C VAL A 253 3.39 -25.38 -5.71
N ALA A 254 3.18 -25.02 -6.99
CA ALA A 254 1.86 -24.79 -7.57
C ALA A 254 1.24 -26.08 -8.12
N LYS A 255 0.46 -26.79 -7.29
CA LYS A 255 -0.15 -28.10 -7.61
C LYS A 255 -0.96 -28.13 -8.90
N ARG A 256 -1.60 -27.02 -9.25
CA ARG A 256 -2.54 -26.92 -10.38
C ARG A 256 -1.99 -26.08 -11.53
N GLY A 257 -0.71 -25.74 -11.51
CA GLY A 257 -0.06 -24.93 -12.54
C GLY A 257 -0.04 -23.43 -12.21
N ILE A 258 0.52 -22.65 -13.14
CA ILE A 258 0.79 -21.23 -12.96
C ILE A 258 0.22 -20.43 -14.14
N ARG A 259 -0.46 -19.32 -13.83
CA ARG A 259 -0.81 -18.26 -14.78
C ARG A 259 0.37 -17.31 -14.92
N TRP A 260 1.27 -17.63 -15.85
CA TRP A 260 2.53 -16.94 -16.10
C TRP A 260 2.35 -15.63 -16.89
N SER A 261 3.04 -14.57 -16.45
CA SER A 261 2.99 -13.23 -17.04
C SER A 261 4.33 -12.89 -17.71
N PRO A 262 4.49 -13.02 -19.03
CA PRO A 262 5.77 -12.84 -19.72
C PRO A 262 6.22 -11.38 -19.89
N THR A 263 5.38 -10.42 -19.51
CA THR A 263 5.73 -8.98 -19.49
C THR A 263 5.94 -8.48 -18.07
N ARG A 264 6.76 -7.44 -17.91
CA ARG A 264 6.98 -6.78 -16.62
C ARG A 264 5.74 -5.98 -16.23
N MET A 265 4.93 -6.53 -15.34
CA MET A 265 3.78 -5.81 -14.78
C MET A 265 4.22 -4.68 -13.85
N THR A 266 3.91 -3.42 -14.18
CA THR A 266 4.21 -2.26 -13.32
C THR A 266 3.31 -2.14 -12.09
N VAL A 267 2.15 -2.80 -12.08
CA VAL A 267 1.13 -2.69 -11.02
C VAL A 267 1.33 -3.72 -9.90
N SER A 268 2.20 -4.72 -10.10
CA SER A 268 2.35 -5.86 -9.18
C SER A 268 3.69 -5.90 -8.43
N ASP A 269 4.53 -4.87 -8.59
CA ASP A 269 5.81 -4.78 -7.89
C ASP A 269 5.63 -4.72 -6.37
N LEU A 270 6.58 -5.30 -5.63
CA LEU A 270 6.64 -5.19 -4.17
C LEU A 270 7.03 -3.76 -3.79
N GLN A 271 6.12 -3.03 -3.14
CA GLN A 271 6.32 -1.61 -2.81
C GLN A 271 6.62 -1.32 -1.33
N SER A 272 6.44 -2.31 -0.45
CA SER A 272 6.48 -2.11 1.00
C SER A 272 7.21 -3.22 1.73
N ASP A 273 7.67 -2.91 2.94
CA ASP A 273 8.35 -3.88 3.79
C ASP A 273 7.44 -5.05 4.16
N LEU A 274 8.00 -6.26 4.09
CA LEU A 274 7.36 -7.50 4.50
C LEU A 274 7.76 -7.86 5.95
N HIS A 275 8.53 -7.03 6.64
CA HIS A 275 8.99 -7.26 8.03
C HIS A 275 9.76 -8.59 8.20
N LEU A 276 10.21 -9.18 7.09
CA LEU A 276 11.02 -10.40 7.05
C LEU A 276 12.47 -10.08 7.37
N ARG A 277 13.28 -11.11 7.58
CA ARG A 277 14.73 -10.90 7.64
C ARG A 277 15.21 -10.38 6.28
N PRO A 278 16.01 -9.30 6.26
CA PRO A 278 16.66 -8.85 5.03
C PRO A 278 17.49 -9.98 4.39
N ILE A 279 17.49 -10.05 3.05
CA ILE A 279 18.23 -11.05 2.29
C ILE A 279 19.59 -10.45 1.88
N PRO A 280 20.69 -11.23 1.92
CA PRO A 280 21.98 -10.78 1.39
C PRO A 280 21.89 -10.55 -0.11
N VAL A 281 22.41 -9.41 -0.56
CA VAL A 281 22.54 -9.03 -1.96
C VAL A 281 23.99 -8.64 -2.24
N THR A 282 24.41 -8.84 -3.49
CA THR A 282 25.78 -8.59 -3.93
C THR A 282 25.77 -7.56 -5.05
N TYR A 283 26.66 -6.58 -4.99
CA TYR A 283 26.81 -5.59 -6.05
C TYR A 283 28.26 -5.13 -6.22
N LEU A 284 28.56 -4.55 -7.38
CA LEU A 284 29.84 -3.90 -7.68
C LEU A 284 29.69 -2.38 -7.52
N ASP A 285 30.60 -1.75 -6.80
CA ASP A 285 30.64 -0.29 -6.73
C ASP A 285 31.22 0.34 -8.02
N ALA A 286 31.25 1.68 -8.08
CA ALA A 286 31.78 2.43 -9.21
C ALA A 286 33.28 2.15 -9.50
N ASN A 287 34.02 1.58 -8.55
CA ASN A 287 35.42 1.19 -8.72
C ASN A 287 35.58 -0.30 -9.07
N GLY A 288 34.48 -1.03 -9.28
CA GLY A 288 34.48 -2.46 -9.57
C GLY A 288 34.74 -3.34 -8.35
N LYS A 289 34.64 -2.81 -7.12
CA LYS A 289 34.79 -3.61 -5.90
C LYS A 289 33.46 -4.26 -5.53
N GLN A 290 33.50 -5.54 -5.20
CA GLN A 290 32.33 -6.30 -4.75
C GLN A 290 31.99 -5.99 -3.28
N HIS A 291 30.70 -5.78 -3.02
CA HIS A 291 30.13 -5.57 -1.70
C HIS A 291 28.97 -6.54 -1.49
N GLN A 292 28.84 -7.02 -0.25
CA GLN A 292 27.70 -7.81 0.19
C GLN A 292 26.95 -7.03 1.28
N VAL A 293 25.67 -6.75 1.05
CA VAL A 293 24.82 -6.00 1.98
C VAL A 293 23.50 -6.71 2.16
N HIS A 294 22.80 -6.43 3.25
CA HIS A 294 21.47 -7.00 3.48
C HIS A 294 20.40 -5.99 3.09
N ARG A 295 19.36 -6.44 2.35
CA ARG A 295 18.25 -5.59 1.89
C ARG A 295 16.89 -6.21 2.18
N PRO A 296 15.88 -5.39 2.56
CA PRO A 296 14.49 -5.83 2.61
C PRO A 296 14.03 -6.39 1.27
N VAL A 297 13.12 -7.37 1.29
CA VAL A 297 12.67 -8.10 0.10
C VAL A 297 12.15 -7.18 -1.02
N HIS A 298 11.38 -6.15 -0.68
CA HIS A 298 10.85 -5.19 -1.66
C HIS A 298 11.91 -4.32 -2.34
N GLN A 299 13.15 -4.29 -1.83
CA GLN A 299 14.26 -3.54 -2.43
C GLN A 299 15.14 -4.43 -3.33
N ILE A 300 14.88 -5.73 -3.36
CA ILE A 300 15.61 -6.68 -4.19
C ILE A 300 15.00 -6.65 -5.59
N PRO A 301 15.83 -6.61 -6.66
CA PRO A 301 15.32 -6.68 -8.01
C PRO A 301 14.46 -7.93 -8.21
N HIS A 302 13.27 -7.75 -8.78
CA HIS A 302 12.34 -8.88 -8.92
C HIS A 302 11.48 -8.82 -10.17
N TYR A 303 10.93 -9.99 -10.48
CA TYR A 303 9.98 -10.21 -11.57
C TYR A 303 8.74 -10.90 -11.01
N THR A 304 7.57 -10.32 -11.26
CA THR A 304 6.27 -10.96 -10.99
C THR A 304 6.06 -12.07 -12.02
N PHE A 305 6.38 -13.31 -11.64
CA PHE A 305 6.34 -14.47 -12.52
C PHE A 305 4.90 -14.79 -12.95
N GLY A 306 3.97 -14.81 -12.01
CA GLY A 306 2.60 -15.18 -12.29
C GLY A 306 1.79 -15.46 -11.05
N ARG A 307 0.64 -16.11 -11.22
CA ARG A 307 -0.29 -16.47 -10.15
C ARG A 307 -0.53 -17.97 -10.10
N VAL A 308 -0.74 -18.51 -8.90
CA VAL A 308 -1.03 -19.95 -8.72
C VAL A 308 -2.46 -20.24 -9.18
N VAL A 309 -2.65 -21.29 -9.97
CA VAL A 309 -3.98 -21.72 -10.43
C VAL A 309 -4.74 -22.40 -9.30
N GLY A 310 -6.03 -22.08 -9.17
CA GLY A 310 -6.86 -22.57 -8.08
C GLY A 310 -6.68 -21.81 -6.76
N PHE A 311 -5.75 -20.85 -6.72
CA PHE A 311 -5.68 -19.83 -5.67
C PHE A 311 -5.00 -18.56 -6.23
N GLU A 312 -5.70 -17.85 -7.11
CA GLU A 312 -5.18 -16.77 -7.93
C GLU A 312 -4.78 -15.49 -7.16
N ASP A 313 -5.10 -15.40 -5.87
CA ASP A 313 -4.61 -14.36 -4.97
C ASP A 313 -3.13 -14.57 -4.63
N ILE A 314 -2.59 -15.77 -4.82
CA ILE A 314 -1.17 -16.08 -4.65
C ILE A 314 -0.40 -15.65 -5.89
N SER A 315 0.50 -14.69 -5.70
CA SER A 315 1.48 -14.25 -6.69
C SER A 315 2.85 -14.87 -6.39
N LEU A 316 3.54 -15.29 -7.46
CA LEU A 316 4.91 -15.77 -7.43
C LEU A 316 5.85 -14.69 -7.97
N TYR A 317 6.91 -14.42 -7.22
CA TYR A 317 7.95 -13.47 -7.54
C TYR A 317 9.28 -14.20 -7.63
N LEU A 318 10.07 -13.87 -8.65
CA LEU A 318 11.47 -14.28 -8.73
C LEU A 318 12.33 -13.12 -8.27
N LEU A 319 13.10 -13.31 -7.20
CA LEU A 319 14.02 -12.31 -6.65
C LEU A 319 15.43 -12.58 -7.19
N PHE A 320 16.16 -11.52 -7.54
CA PHE A 320 17.50 -11.58 -8.12
C PHE A 320 18.51 -10.82 -7.25
N PRO A 321 19.07 -11.44 -6.20
CA PRO A 321 19.99 -10.78 -5.26
C PRO A 321 21.25 -10.19 -5.92
N ASN A 322 21.75 -10.83 -6.98
CA ASN A 322 22.98 -10.43 -7.68
C ASN A 322 22.75 -9.37 -8.78
N LEU A 323 21.51 -8.90 -8.96
CA LEU A 323 21.17 -7.74 -9.81
C LEU A 323 20.98 -6.44 -9.03
N TYR A 324 21.18 -6.47 -7.71
CA TYR A 324 21.05 -5.29 -6.87
C TYR A 324 22.07 -4.23 -7.26
N ARG A 325 21.63 -2.96 -7.27
CA ARG A 325 22.44 -1.80 -7.63
C ARG A 325 22.15 -0.69 -6.66
N GLU A 326 23.18 -0.14 -6.02
CA GLU A 326 23.03 0.86 -4.96
C GLU A 326 22.44 2.18 -5.50
N GLU A 327 22.73 2.53 -6.75
CA GLU A 327 22.22 3.72 -7.41
C GLU A 327 20.74 3.60 -7.84
N GLN A 328 20.18 2.39 -7.84
CA GLN A 328 18.83 2.15 -8.32
C GLN A 328 17.79 2.41 -7.23
N THR A 329 16.83 3.29 -7.51
CA THR A 329 15.80 3.71 -6.55
C THR A 329 14.57 2.81 -6.52
N TYR A 330 14.45 1.88 -7.47
CA TYR A 330 13.30 0.98 -7.63
C TYR A 330 13.77 -0.46 -7.81
N SER A 331 12.96 -1.44 -7.41
CA SER A 331 13.25 -2.88 -7.50
C SER A 331 12.95 -3.50 -8.88
N LYS A 332 12.54 -2.70 -9.86
CA LYS A 332 12.27 -3.18 -11.22
C LYS A 332 13.55 -3.55 -11.95
N LEU A 333 13.56 -4.70 -12.63
CA LEU A 333 14.67 -5.10 -13.51
C LEU A 333 14.84 -4.11 -14.68
N ARG A 334 16.08 -3.84 -15.08
CA ARG A 334 16.37 -3.09 -16.31
C ARG A 334 15.92 -3.89 -17.53
N ASP A 335 15.62 -3.20 -18.63
CA ASP A 335 15.16 -3.82 -19.87
C ASP A 335 16.17 -4.84 -20.42
N GLU A 336 17.46 -4.52 -20.31
CA GLU A 336 18.57 -5.39 -20.70
C GLU A 336 18.62 -6.68 -19.86
N ASP A 337 18.54 -6.56 -18.53
CA ASP A 337 18.56 -7.69 -17.61
C ASP A 337 17.34 -8.58 -17.84
N PHE A 338 16.15 -7.99 -18.00
CA PHE A 338 14.92 -8.74 -18.18
C PHE A 338 14.86 -9.41 -19.56
N ARG A 339 15.35 -8.77 -20.62
CA ARG A 339 15.50 -9.40 -21.94
C ARG A 339 16.43 -10.60 -21.86
N LEU A 340 17.60 -10.45 -21.24
CA LEU A 340 18.58 -11.54 -21.09
C LEU A 340 18.01 -12.70 -20.25
N TRP A 341 17.29 -12.39 -19.16
CA TRP A 341 16.58 -13.37 -18.35
C TRP A 341 15.55 -14.16 -19.18
N MET A 342 14.70 -13.46 -19.92
CA MET A 342 13.62 -14.06 -20.71
C MET A 342 14.17 -14.94 -21.84
N ASP A 343 15.04 -14.39 -22.68
CA ASP A 343 15.50 -15.04 -23.91
C ASP A 343 16.64 -16.05 -23.65
N GLY A 344 17.46 -15.81 -22.62
CA GLY A 344 18.61 -16.63 -22.29
C GLY A 344 18.32 -17.78 -21.32
N ILE A 345 17.33 -17.64 -20.43
CA ILE A 345 17.09 -18.60 -19.35
C ILE A 345 15.65 -19.11 -19.35
N LEU A 346 14.68 -18.21 -19.14
CA LEU A 346 13.31 -18.64 -18.81
C LEU A 346 12.58 -19.29 -19.99
N LEU A 347 12.55 -18.63 -21.16
CA LEU A 347 11.90 -19.20 -22.34
C LEU A 347 12.54 -20.51 -22.79
N PRO A 348 13.89 -20.62 -22.91
CA PRO A 348 14.53 -21.90 -23.18
C PRO A 348 14.13 -23.00 -22.18
N ALA A 349 14.10 -22.71 -20.87
CA ALA A 349 13.70 -23.67 -19.85
C ALA A 349 12.25 -24.14 -20.02
N ILE A 350 11.32 -23.24 -20.35
CA ILE A 350 9.91 -23.56 -20.65
C ILE A 350 9.82 -24.40 -21.92
N TYR A 351 10.41 -23.94 -23.03
CA TYR A 351 10.31 -24.60 -24.34
C TYR A 351 10.92 -26.00 -24.37
N GLN A 352 11.95 -26.25 -23.57
CA GLN A 352 12.56 -27.58 -23.47
C GLN A 352 11.80 -28.53 -22.53
N SER A 353 10.83 -28.04 -21.74
CA SER A 353 10.16 -28.83 -20.69
C SER A 353 8.70 -29.14 -21.00
N PHE A 354 8.10 -28.41 -21.94
CA PHE A 354 6.74 -28.63 -22.40
C PHE A 354 6.71 -29.13 -23.85
N SER A 355 5.64 -29.81 -24.24
CA SER A 355 5.49 -30.30 -25.62
C SER A 355 5.27 -29.17 -26.62
N THR A 356 5.58 -29.43 -27.89
CA THR A 356 5.35 -28.48 -29.00
C THR A 356 3.90 -28.00 -29.07
N ALA A 357 2.94 -28.87 -28.75
CA ALA A 357 1.52 -28.55 -28.70
C ALA A 357 1.15 -27.51 -27.62
N HIS A 358 1.90 -27.45 -26.52
CA HIS A 358 1.71 -26.43 -25.50
C HIS A 358 2.41 -25.12 -25.90
N VAL A 359 3.70 -25.20 -26.23
CA VAL A 359 4.56 -24.01 -26.39
C VAL A 359 4.31 -23.24 -27.69
N GLN A 360 3.56 -23.80 -28.65
CA GLN A 360 3.09 -23.07 -29.83
C GLN A 360 2.24 -21.84 -29.47
N HIS A 361 1.63 -21.81 -28.28
CA HIS A 361 0.82 -20.71 -27.80
C HIS A 361 1.62 -19.67 -27.01
N TYR A 362 2.88 -19.94 -26.67
CA TYR A 362 3.70 -19.06 -25.85
C TYR A 362 4.50 -18.07 -26.72
N PRO A 363 4.89 -16.91 -26.16
CA PRO A 363 5.77 -15.99 -26.88
C PRO A 363 7.15 -16.63 -27.09
N SER A 364 7.74 -16.36 -28.26
CA SER A 364 9.04 -16.91 -28.66
C SER A 364 10.23 -16.06 -28.20
N SER A 365 10.00 -14.85 -27.70
CA SER A 365 11.02 -13.95 -27.17
C SER A 365 10.41 -12.85 -26.30
N TYR A 366 11.26 -12.14 -25.56
CA TYR A 366 10.93 -10.91 -24.84
C TYR A 366 10.26 -9.87 -25.77
N ASP A 367 10.86 -9.61 -26.93
CA ASP A 367 10.33 -8.60 -27.86
C ASP A 367 8.99 -9.04 -28.46
N HIS A 368 8.80 -10.33 -28.75
CA HIS A 368 7.50 -10.87 -29.18
C HIS A 368 6.44 -10.67 -28.08
N SER A 369 6.75 -11.02 -26.83
CA SER A 369 5.84 -10.80 -25.71
C SER A 369 5.46 -9.32 -25.53
N ARG A 370 6.43 -8.42 -25.64
CA ARG A 370 6.21 -6.98 -25.50
C ARG A 370 5.33 -6.44 -26.63
N CYS A 371 5.62 -6.79 -27.89
CA CYS A 371 4.80 -6.37 -29.03
C CYS A 371 3.36 -6.88 -28.91
N ASN A 372 3.16 -8.15 -28.54
CA ASN A 372 1.80 -8.70 -28.33
C ASN A 372 1.05 -7.94 -27.24
N SER A 373 1.73 -7.57 -26.15
CA SER A 373 1.12 -6.77 -25.09
C SER A 373 0.76 -5.35 -25.53
N ALA A 374 1.45 -4.76 -26.50
CA ALA A 374 1.13 -3.42 -27.00
C ALA A 374 0.13 -3.43 -28.17
N ALA A 375 -0.07 -4.57 -28.84
CA ALA A 375 -0.84 -4.69 -30.09
C ALA A 375 -2.20 -3.98 -30.02
N ARG A 376 -3.03 -4.27 -29.01
CA ARG A 376 -4.35 -3.62 -28.86
C ARG A 376 -4.27 -2.10 -28.70
N GLY A 377 -3.25 -1.59 -28.00
CA GLY A 377 -3.07 -0.17 -27.74
C GLY A 377 -2.42 0.61 -28.89
N VAL A 378 -1.68 -0.06 -29.77
CA VAL A 378 -0.93 0.55 -30.88
C VAL A 378 -1.65 0.35 -32.21
N GLU A 379 -2.02 -0.90 -32.54
CA GLU A 379 -2.56 -1.27 -33.85
C GLU A 379 -4.00 -0.79 -34.05
N ALA A 380 -4.75 -0.59 -32.96
CA ALA A 380 -6.13 -0.10 -33.00
C ALA A 380 -6.24 1.44 -33.03
N LEU A 381 -5.13 2.19 -33.07
CA LEU A 381 -5.15 3.65 -33.10
C LEU A 381 -5.59 4.16 -34.47
N SER A 382 -6.69 4.91 -34.52
CA SER A 382 -7.22 5.51 -35.75
C SER A 382 -7.10 7.05 -35.81
N GLN A 383 -6.92 7.73 -34.68
CA GLN A 383 -7.02 9.21 -34.62
C GLN A 383 -6.02 9.94 -33.70
N ARG A 384 -5.40 9.29 -32.70
CA ARG A 384 -4.46 9.95 -31.77
C ARG A 384 -3.25 9.08 -31.48
N VAL A 385 -2.06 9.68 -31.51
CA VAL A 385 -0.82 9.07 -31.00
C VAL A 385 -0.72 9.39 -29.52
N HIS A 386 -1.05 8.42 -28.67
CA HIS A 386 -0.71 8.54 -27.25
C HIS A 386 0.81 8.34 -27.08
N PRO A 387 1.50 9.15 -26.26
CA PRO A 387 2.94 9.02 -26.05
C PRO A 387 3.32 7.68 -25.36
N VAL A 388 2.36 7.01 -24.73
CA VAL A 388 2.52 5.68 -24.12
C VAL A 388 1.39 4.79 -24.61
N ALA A 389 1.74 3.68 -25.27
CA ALA A 389 0.77 2.66 -25.66
C ALA A 389 0.25 1.94 -24.42
N ARG A 390 -1.07 1.74 -24.34
CA ARG A 390 -1.67 0.94 -23.27
C ARG A 390 -1.32 -0.54 -23.50
N GLU A 391 -0.55 -1.14 -22.60
CA GLU A 391 -0.24 -2.56 -22.64
C GLU A 391 -1.42 -3.40 -22.09
N GLN A 392 -1.82 -4.43 -22.82
CA GLN A 392 -2.70 -5.49 -22.35
C GLN A 392 -1.91 -6.53 -21.55
N GLN A 393 -2.50 -7.00 -20.46
CA GLN A 393 -1.92 -8.07 -19.66
C GLN A 393 -2.22 -9.42 -20.34
N LEU A 394 -1.23 -9.98 -21.03
CA LEU A 394 -1.30 -11.34 -21.58
C LEU A 394 -0.73 -12.32 -20.57
N VAL A 395 -1.45 -13.42 -20.35
CA VAL A 395 -1.11 -14.43 -19.35
C VAL A 395 -1.26 -15.81 -19.98
N TYR A 396 -0.30 -16.70 -19.73
CA TYR A 396 -0.24 -18.04 -20.29
C TYR A 396 -0.27 -19.09 -19.18
N TYR A 397 -0.96 -20.20 -19.40
CA TYR A 397 -1.01 -21.29 -18.44
C TYR A 397 0.23 -22.18 -18.59
N LEU A 398 0.98 -22.36 -17.51
CA LEU A 398 2.04 -23.35 -17.37
C LEU A 398 1.49 -24.56 -16.58
N PRO A 399 1.34 -25.73 -17.23
CA PRO A 399 0.88 -26.94 -16.56
C PRO A 399 1.81 -27.43 -15.43
N PRO A 400 1.27 -28.07 -14.38
CA PRO A 400 2.05 -28.49 -13.20
C PRO A 400 3.10 -29.56 -13.48
N GLU A 401 2.87 -30.46 -14.44
CA GLU A 401 3.66 -31.68 -14.66
C GLU A 401 5.16 -31.43 -14.90
N SER A 402 5.52 -30.31 -15.53
CA SER A 402 6.93 -29.98 -15.86
C SER A 402 7.48 -28.80 -15.05
N LEU A 403 6.75 -28.27 -14.05
CA LEU A 403 7.23 -27.10 -13.29
C LEU A 403 8.53 -27.38 -12.53
N ALA A 404 8.69 -28.62 -12.02
CA ALA A 404 9.90 -29.06 -11.35
C ALA A 404 11.12 -29.00 -12.30
N ASP A 405 10.94 -29.50 -13.52
CA ASP A 405 11.99 -29.53 -14.55
C ASP A 405 12.31 -28.13 -15.08
N VAL A 406 11.30 -27.27 -15.25
CA VAL A 406 11.49 -25.86 -15.63
C VAL A 406 12.38 -25.16 -14.60
N TRP A 407 12.09 -25.33 -13.30
CA TRP A 407 12.90 -24.72 -12.25
C TRP A 407 14.32 -25.29 -12.20
N ALA A 408 14.48 -26.60 -12.33
CA ALA A 408 15.80 -27.24 -12.38
C ALA A 408 16.66 -26.71 -13.52
N LYS A 409 16.07 -26.51 -14.72
CA LYS A 409 16.77 -25.93 -15.87
C LYS A 409 17.12 -24.45 -15.67
N ILE A 410 16.21 -23.67 -15.08
CA ILE A 410 16.49 -22.27 -14.70
C ILE A 410 17.75 -22.20 -13.83
N LEU A 411 17.80 -23.03 -12.77
CA LEU A 411 18.94 -23.05 -11.86
C LEU A 411 20.21 -23.52 -12.55
N ALA A 412 20.15 -24.54 -13.41
CA ALA A 412 21.30 -25.04 -14.17
C ALA A 412 21.86 -23.97 -15.12
N THR A 413 21.01 -23.33 -15.93
CA THR A 413 21.43 -22.30 -16.89
C THR A 413 21.94 -21.04 -16.18
N ALA A 414 21.39 -20.67 -15.02
CA ALA A 414 21.90 -19.54 -14.23
C ALA A 414 23.35 -19.74 -13.74
N GLN A 415 23.86 -20.98 -13.72
CA GLN A 415 25.26 -21.27 -13.40
C GLN A 415 26.21 -21.16 -14.61
N GLU A 416 25.68 -21.06 -15.83
CA GLU A 416 26.49 -21.01 -17.03
C GLU A 416 27.20 -19.65 -17.20
N PRO A 417 28.36 -19.62 -17.91
CA PRO A 417 29.05 -18.37 -18.20
C PRO A 417 28.17 -17.37 -18.98
N GLY A 418 28.04 -16.15 -18.46
CA GLY A 418 27.21 -15.08 -19.05
C GLY A 418 25.90 -14.82 -18.29
N PHE A 419 25.56 -15.70 -17.34
CA PHE A 419 24.34 -15.60 -16.53
C PHE A 419 24.61 -15.47 -15.03
N GLN A 420 25.85 -15.16 -14.62
CA GLN A 420 26.24 -15.11 -13.20
C GLN A 420 25.40 -14.15 -12.36
N GLN A 421 24.90 -13.07 -12.96
CA GLN A 421 24.01 -12.11 -12.32
C GLN A 421 22.62 -12.69 -11.92
N PHE A 422 22.25 -13.86 -12.44
CA PHE A 422 21.02 -14.58 -12.09
C PHE A 422 21.25 -15.74 -11.11
N GLN A 423 22.48 -15.93 -10.62
CA GLN A 423 22.75 -16.88 -9.54
C GLN A 423 22.00 -16.48 -8.27
N ASP A 424 21.75 -17.46 -7.40
CA ASP A 424 21.01 -17.30 -6.14
C ASP A 424 19.58 -16.75 -6.30
N ILE A 425 18.98 -16.96 -7.48
CA ILE A 425 17.57 -16.66 -7.71
C ILE A 425 16.69 -17.40 -6.70
N THR A 426 15.78 -16.68 -6.05
CA THR A 426 14.86 -17.25 -5.05
C THR A 426 13.41 -16.98 -5.44
N ILE A 427 12.53 -17.93 -5.13
CA ILE A 427 11.09 -17.77 -5.30
C ILE A 427 10.52 -17.14 -4.02
N LEU A 428 9.74 -16.08 -4.17
CA LEU A 428 8.85 -15.56 -3.13
C LEU A 428 7.41 -15.84 -3.55
N LEU A 429 6.67 -16.47 -2.65
CA LEU A 429 5.23 -16.64 -2.74
C LEU A 429 4.59 -15.62 -1.83
N GLN A 430 3.66 -14.82 -2.37
CA GLN A 430 2.89 -13.86 -1.59
C GLN A 430 1.41 -13.91 -1.96
N ALA A 431 0.57 -14.04 -0.93
CA ALA A 431 -0.86 -13.82 -1.01
C ALA A 431 -1.23 -12.58 -0.19
N LYS A 432 -2.15 -11.75 -0.68
CA LYS A 432 -2.63 -10.54 0.01
C LYS A 432 -4.14 -10.40 -0.18
N ASN A 433 -4.78 -9.67 0.73
CA ASN A 433 -6.22 -9.40 0.72
C ASN A 433 -7.07 -10.67 0.84
N LEU A 434 -6.59 -11.66 1.60
CA LEU A 434 -7.30 -12.90 1.86
C LEU A 434 -8.34 -12.78 2.98
N LYS A 435 -8.40 -11.62 3.67
CA LYS A 435 -9.30 -11.40 4.81
C LYS A 435 -10.73 -11.84 4.54
N ASP A 436 -11.37 -11.34 3.48
CA ASP A 436 -12.79 -11.66 3.22
C ASP A 436 -12.99 -13.09 2.71
N LEU A 437 -11.95 -13.70 2.12
CA LEU A 437 -11.98 -15.09 1.65
C LEU A 437 -11.89 -16.09 2.80
N THR A 438 -11.11 -15.79 3.84
CA THR A 438 -10.82 -16.73 4.94
C THR A 438 -11.60 -16.42 6.22
N LYS A 439 -12.29 -15.27 6.29
CA LYS A 439 -13.00 -14.78 7.48
C LYS A 439 -14.11 -15.70 7.97
N ASP A 440 -14.14 -15.99 9.27
CA ASP A 440 -15.25 -16.68 9.91
C ASP A 440 -15.45 -16.24 11.38
N VAL A 441 -16.59 -16.61 11.99
CA VAL A 441 -17.00 -16.25 13.36
C VAL A 441 -16.40 -17.14 14.45
N THR A 442 -15.78 -18.24 14.06
CA THR A 442 -15.07 -19.18 14.95
C THR A 442 -13.69 -19.46 14.39
N TRP A 443 -12.72 -19.69 15.27
CA TRP A 443 -11.34 -20.01 14.88
C TRP A 443 -11.26 -21.30 14.02
N GLU A 444 -11.96 -22.36 14.41
CA GLU A 444 -11.97 -23.65 13.67
C GLU A 444 -12.40 -23.46 12.21
N LYS A 445 -13.52 -22.78 11.97
CA LYS A 445 -14.02 -22.52 10.61
C LYS A 445 -13.07 -21.66 9.79
N MET A 446 -12.43 -20.67 10.40
CA MET A 446 -11.42 -19.85 9.73
C MET A 446 -10.24 -20.72 9.29
N VAL A 447 -9.69 -21.55 10.19
CA VAL A 447 -8.56 -22.45 9.90
C VAL A 447 -8.94 -23.46 8.82
N SER A 448 -10.10 -24.13 8.95
CA SER A 448 -10.60 -25.11 7.98
C SER A 448 -10.80 -24.50 6.59
N ARG A 449 -11.40 -23.30 6.51
CA ARG A 449 -11.58 -22.58 5.25
C ARG A 449 -10.24 -22.24 4.61
N PHE A 450 -9.33 -21.65 5.38
CA PHE A 450 -7.98 -21.33 4.92
C PHE A 450 -7.25 -22.58 4.39
N GLN A 451 -7.25 -23.67 5.16
CA GLN A 451 -6.60 -24.93 4.79
C GLN A 451 -7.18 -25.54 3.52
N THR A 452 -8.49 -25.41 3.29
CA THR A 452 -9.13 -25.90 2.06
C THR A 452 -8.54 -25.24 0.82
N TYR A 453 -8.42 -23.91 0.81
CA TYR A 453 -7.78 -23.19 -0.29
C TYR A 453 -6.30 -23.56 -0.41
N TRP A 454 -5.57 -23.48 0.72
CA TRP A 454 -4.13 -23.70 0.75
C TRP A 454 -3.73 -25.12 0.27
N ALA A 455 -4.32 -26.17 0.84
CA ALA A 455 -4.00 -27.55 0.51
C ALA A 455 -4.38 -27.94 -0.93
N SER A 456 -5.39 -27.29 -1.51
CA SER A 456 -5.82 -27.53 -2.90
C SER A 456 -4.84 -26.99 -3.94
N ALA A 457 -4.13 -25.91 -3.62
CA ALA A 457 -3.29 -25.17 -4.57
C ALA A 457 -1.79 -25.32 -4.32
N ILE A 458 -1.38 -25.55 -3.06
CA ILE A 458 0.01 -25.52 -2.64
C ILE A 458 0.51 -26.91 -2.25
N ASP A 459 1.66 -27.29 -2.81
CA ASP A 459 2.44 -28.44 -2.37
C ASP A 459 3.47 -28.02 -1.32
N GLU A 460 3.19 -28.36 -0.06
CA GLU A 460 3.99 -27.95 1.07
C GLU A 460 5.38 -28.60 1.08
N SER A 461 5.61 -29.71 0.36
CA SER A 461 6.95 -30.32 0.28
C SER A 461 7.99 -29.40 -0.37
N TYR A 462 7.53 -28.42 -1.16
CA TYR A 462 8.38 -27.40 -1.77
C TYR A 462 8.43 -26.10 -0.96
N THR A 463 7.71 -25.98 0.15
CA THR A 463 7.82 -24.81 1.03
C THR A 463 9.00 -24.94 1.99
N THR A 464 9.77 -23.87 2.18
CA THR A 464 10.81 -23.82 3.21
C THR A 464 10.20 -23.62 4.60
N ILE A 465 11.04 -23.61 5.64
CA ILE A 465 10.59 -23.31 7.02
C ILE A 465 10.08 -21.88 7.19
N ASP A 466 10.48 -20.95 6.31
CA ASP A 466 10.12 -19.54 6.35
C ASP A 466 8.75 -19.31 5.68
N VAL A 467 7.70 -19.76 6.36
CA VAL A 467 6.30 -19.48 6.02
C VAL A 467 5.68 -18.64 7.12
N TYR A 468 5.01 -17.55 6.73
CA TYR A 468 4.38 -16.60 7.64
C TYR A 468 2.96 -16.28 7.20
N PHE A 469 2.08 -16.10 8.19
CA PHE A 469 0.68 -15.75 8.03
C PHE A 469 0.37 -14.48 8.81
N ASP A 470 -0.43 -13.60 8.22
CA ASP A 470 -1.03 -12.47 8.94
C ASP A 470 -2.39 -12.93 9.49
N VAL A 471 -2.42 -13.30 10.77
CA VAL A 471 -3.65 -13.70 11.46
C VAL A 471 -4.38 -12.44 11.92
N GLY A 472 -5.60 -12.27 11.44
CA GLY A 472 -6.49 -11.17 11.77
C GLY A 472 -7.57 -11.56 12.78
N LYS A 473 -7.91 -10.62 13.65
CA LYS A 473 -9.16 -10.60 14.42
C LYS A 473 -9.84 -9.26 14.24
N GLU A 474 -11.12 -9.30 13.88
CA GLU A 474 -12.00 -8.14 13.82
C GLU A 474 -13.02 -8.22 14.96
N THR A 475 -13.16 -7.14 15.71
CA THR A 475 -14.26 -6.93 16.66
C THR A 475 -15.17 -5.88 16.07
N CYS A 476 -16.38 -6.26 15.69
CA CYS A 476 -17.31 -5.42 14.93
C CYS A 476 -18.70 -5.36 15.60
N PRO A 477 -19.37 -4.21 15.62
CA PRO A 477 -20.75 -4.11 16.11
C PRO A 477 -21.67 -5.09 15.37
N GLN A 478 -22.57 -5.75 16.11
CA GLN A 478 -23.45 -6.78 15.53
C GLN A 478 -24.65 -6.20 14.75
N GLN A 479 -24.89 -4.89 14.82
CA GLN A 479 -25.93 -4.24 14.04
C GLN A 479 -25.65 -4.38 12.55
N ALA A 480 -26.70 -4.70 11.81
CA ALA A 480 -26.64 -4.76 10.36
C ALA A 480 -26.27 -3.39 9.77
N SER A 481 -25.23 -3.37 8.95
CA SER A 481 -24.90 -2.22 8.11
C SER A 481 -25.93 -2.05 7.00
N GLN A 482 -26.25 -0.82 6.66
CA GLN A 482 -27.14 -0.47 5.55
C GLN A 482 -26.46 0.54 4.61
N VAL A 483 -26.88 0.53 3.35
CA VAL A 483 -26.50 1.57 2.39
C VAL A 483 -27.51 2.70 2.49
N VAL A 484 -27.02 3.94 2.49
CA VAL A 484 -27.90 5.11 2.47
C VAL A 484 -28.81 5.07 1.23
N PRO A 485 -30.14 5.16 1.38
CA PRO A 485 -31.06 5.13 0.25
C PRO A 485 -30.75 6.19 -0.81
N TRP A 486 -30.84 5.82 -2.10
CA TRP A 486 -30.62 6.73 -3.23
C TRP A 486 -31.37 8.06 -3.09
N ARG A 487 -32.62 8.04 -2.62
CA ARG A 487 -33.44 9.26 -2.47
C ARG A 487 -32.82 10.25 -1.49
N GLN A 488 -32.22 9.76 -0.40
CA GLN A 488 -31.52 10.58 0.60
C GLN A 488 -30.19 11.09 0.03
N LEU A 489 -29.43 10.23 -0.66
CA LEU A 489 -28.19 10.63 -1.35
C LEU A 489 -28.44 11.72 -2.40
N ALA A 490 -29.48 11.57 -3.22
CA ALA A 490 -29.83 12.51 -4.29
C ALA A 490 -30.37 13.85 -3.77
N ALA A 491 -31.07 13.83 -2.63
CA ALA A 491 -31.54 15.04 -1.98
C ALA A 491 -30.41 15.80 -1.26
N GLY A 492 -29.29 15.14 -0.95
CA GLY A 492 -28.27 15.67 -0.03
C GLY A 492 -28.81 15.89 1.39
N ILE A 493 -29.96 15.28 1.72
CA ILE A 493 -30.66 15.38 3.00
C ILE A 493 -30.45 14.06 3.74
N ILE A 494 -29.83 14.14 4.91
CA ILE A 494 -29.74 13.04 5.87
C ILE A 494 -30.85 13.30 6.91
N ASP A 495 -32.06 12.80 6.65
CA ASP A 495 -33.18 12.90 7.60
C ASP A 495 -32.93 12.04 8.85
N GLU A 496 -33.71 12.33 9.90
CA GLU A 496 -33.57 11.79 11.27
C GLU A 496 -33.39 10.25 11.38
N PRO A 497 -32.75 9.78 12.46
CA PRO A 497 -32.21 8.44 12.54
C PRO A 497 -33.29 7.37 12.64
N THR A 498 -33.07 6.25 11.95
CA THR A 498 -33.75 4.98 12.24
C THR A 498 -33.48 4.51 13.68
N GLU A 499 -34.42 3.78 14.28
CA GLU A 499 -34.34 3.24 15.66
C GLU A 499 -33.09 2.39 15.96
N LYS A 500 -32.36 1.94 14.93
CA LYS A 500 -31.08 1.22 15.05
C LYS A 500 -29.99 1.98 14.31
N ARG A 501 -29.11 2.67 15.05
CA ARG A 501 -27.97 3.41 14.50
C ARG A 501 -26.78 2.47 14.29
N ALA A 502 -26.10 2.61 13.15
CA ALA A 502 -24.82 1.96 12.91
C ALA A 502 -23.75 2.50 13.86
N GLU A 503 -22.78 1.67 14.22
CA GLU A 503 -21.75 1.99 15.21
C GLU A 503 -20.35 1.88 14.62
N THR A 504 -19.45 2.74 15.09
CA THR A 504 -18.02 2.65 14.81
C THR A 504 -17.22 2.52 16.09
N LEU A 505 -16.37 1.52 16.15
CA LEU A 505 -15.45 1.27 17.25
C LEU A 505 -14.08 1.91 16.97
N LEU A 506 -13.51 2.57 17.97
CA LEU A 506 -12.15 3.10 17.91
C LEU A 506 -11.33 2.67 19.12
N TYR A 507 -10.12 2.16 18.93
CA TYR A 507 -9.26 1.75 20.05
C TYR A 507 -9.00 2.89 21.04
N ARG A 508 -8.99 2.58 22.34
CA ARG A 508 -8.51 3.46 23.39
C ARG A 508 -6.98 3.47 23.39
N ARG A 509 -6.39 4.66 23.39
CA ARG A 509 -4.94 4.86 23.44
C ARG A 509 -4.29 4.18 24.65
N CYS A 510 -4.90 4.31 25.83
CA CYS A 510 -4.37 3.69 27.05
C CYS A 510 -4.28 2.15 26.96
N CYS A 511 -5.23 1.51 26.27
CA CYS A 511 -5.19 0.07 26.02
C CYS A 511 -4.07 -0.33 25.08
N LEU A 512 -3.92 0.40 23.97
CA LEU A 512 -2.84 0.16 23.01
C LEU A 512 -1.46 0.37 23.65
N GLU A 513 -1.27 1.46 24.40
CA GLU A 513 -0.02 1.75 25.09
C GLU A 513 0.29 0.69 26.16
N SER A 514 -0.71 0.26 26.93
CA SER A 514 -0.55 -0.82 27.92
C SER A 514 -0.13 -2.14 27.26
N TYR A 515 -0.79 -2.53 26.17
CA TYR A 515 -0.40 -3.71 25.40
C TYR A 515 1.05 -3.58 24.89
N GLY A 516 1.41 -2.43 24.31
CA GLY A 516 2.78 -2.16 23.85
C GLY A 516 3.82 -2.27 24.97
N LEU A 517 3.52 -1.78 26.18
CA LEU A 517 4.38 -1.91 27.36
C LEU A 517 4.52 -3.36 27.83
N GLN A 518 3.41 -4.12 27.89
CA GLN A 518 3.41 -5.53 28.27
C GLN A 518 4.30 -6.34 27.34
N VAL A 519 4.15 -6.18 26.03
CA VAL A 519 4.97 -6.86 25.01
C VAL A 519 6.45 -6.48 25.13
N SER A 520 6.77 -5.27 25.62
CA SER A 520 8.16 -4.81 25.83
C SER A 520 8.79 -5.27 27.14
N SER A 521 7.98 -5.63 28.13
CA SER A 521 8.42 -5.90 29.50
C SER A 521 8.96 -7.32 29.72
N GLY A 522 8.89 -8.17 28.70
CA GLY A 522 9.53 -9.49 28.68
C GLY A 522 11.05 -9.39 28.54
N SER A 523 11.76 -9.33 29.67
CA SER A 523 13.23 -9.29 29.80
C SER A 523 13.92 -7.96 29.47
N ALA A 524 14.88 -7.56 30.33
CA ALA A 524 15.59 -6.27 30.30
C ALA A 524 16.43 -6.01 29.02
N GLY A 525 16.49 -6.95 28.08
CA GLY A 525 17.19 -6.82 26.79
C GLY A 525 16.28 -6.52 25.58
N ASP A 526 14.95 -6.68 25.69
CA ASP A 526 14.04 -6.59 24.53
C ASP A 526 13.59 -5.15 24.22
N GLN A 527 13.59 -4.24 25.21
CA GLN A 527 13.14 -2.85 25.04
C GLN A 527 13.93 -2.05 23.99
N GLU A 528 15.24 -2.28 23.84
CA GLU A 528 16.08 -1.53 22.88
C GLU A 528 15.89 -1.98 21.42
N THR A 529 15.20 -3.11 21.17
CA THR A 529 15.16 -3.71 19.83
C THR A 529 13.79 -3.65 19.14
N GLN A 530 12.71 -3.39 19.88
CA GLN A 530 11.35 -3.35 19.36
C GLN A 530 11.01 -1.94 18.85
N LYS A 531 10.37 -1.85 17.69
CA LYS A 531 9.92 -0.57 17.13
C LYS A 531 8.41 -0.45 17.27
N GLN A 532 7.97 0.47 18.11
CA GLN A 532 6.55 0.78 18.31
C GLN A 532 6.22 2.15 17.73
N VAL A 533 5.11 2.25 17.02
CA VAL A 533 4.61 3.54 16.49
C VAL A 533 3.12 3.63 16.72
N PHE A 534 2.71 4.64 17.50
CA PHE A 534 1.31 5.03 17.68
C PHE A 534 0.91 6.09 16.65
N TYR A 535 -0.32 5.96 16.16
CA TYR A 535 -0.88 6.78 15.10
C TYR A 535 -2.24 7.34 15.56
N PRO A 536 -2.33 8.63 15.92
CA PRO A 536 -3.58 9.20 16.42
C PRO A 536 -4.65 9.25 15.32
N PHE A 537 -5.90 8.91 15.67
CA PHE A 537 -7.02 8.93 14.72
C PHE A 537 -7.42 10.37 14.41
N SER A 538 -7.03 10.88 13.24
CA SER A 538 -7.47 12.18 12.71
C SER A 538 -7.34 13.36 13.70
N MET A 539 -6.25 13.38 14.47
CA MET A 539 -5.92 14.35 15.54
C MET A 539 -6.72 14.20 16.85
N LEU A 540 -7.41 13.08 17.08
CA LEU A 540 -7.90 12.73 18.41
C LEU A 540 -6.75 12.24 19.29
N ARG A 541 -6.74 12.69 20.55
CA ARG A 541 -5.67 12.40 21.51
C ARG A 541 -5.71 10.95 22.02
N ASP A 542 -6.90 10.47 22.35
CA ASP A 542 -7.09 9.25 23.16
C ASP A 542 -7.50 8.03 22.35
N THR A 543 -7.44 8.14 21.02
CA THR A 543 -7.76 7.04 20.13
C THR A 543 -6.84 7.03 18.91
N GLY A 544 -6.58 5.85 18.37
CA GLY A 544 -5.63 5.69 17.29
C GLY A 544 -5.38 4.24 16.89
N SER A 545 -4.25 4.05 16.23
CA SER A 545 -3.72 2.77 15.79
C SER A 545 -2.34 2.55 16.40
N LEU A 546 -1.92 1.31 16.56
CA LEU A 546 -0.59 0.95 17.04
C LEU A 546 0.03 -0.06 16.09
N THR A 547 1.32 0.12 15.80
CA THR A 547 2.14 -0.88 15.12
C THR A 547 3.30 -1.27 16.01
N ILE A 548 3.64 -2.55 15.98
CA ILE A 548 4.71 -3.14 16.76
C ILE A 548 5.52 -4.05 15.84
N GLU A 549 6.77 -3.71 15.60
CA GLU A 549 7.72 -4.57 14.89
C GLU A 549 8.68 -5.19 15.91
N THR A 550 8.71 -6.52 15.96
CA THR A 550 9.56 -7.24 16.92
C THR A 550 11.03 -7.12 16.53
N GLY A 551 11.87 -6.89 17.53
CA GLY A 551 13.30 -6.72 17.33
C GLY A 551 13.96 -7.95 16.73
N LYS A 552 14.96 -7.75 15.88
CA LYS A 552 15.65 -8.82 15.14
C LYS A 552 16.24 -9.92 16.04
N ARG A 553 16.56 -9.59 17.29
CA ARG A 553 17.14 -10.48 18.30
C ARG A 553 16.18 -10.83 19.43
N SER A 554 14.92 -10.39 19.36
CA SER A 554 13.95 -10.62 20.43
C SER A 554 13.52 -12.08 20.49
N LEU A 555 13.23 -12.56 21.69
CA LEU A 555 12.74 -13.93 21.91
C LEU A 555 11.41 -14.16 21.18
N ARG A 556 10.53 -13.15 21.14
CA ARG A 556 9.27 -13.20 20.39
C ARG A 556 9.48 -13.41 18.90
N ARG A 557 10.50 -12.75 18.31
CA ARG A 557 10.83 -12.96 16.91
C ARG A 557 11.44 -14.33 16.65
N ALA A 558 12.26 -14.83 17.57
CA ALA A 558 12.79 -16.20 17.51
C ALA A 558 11.67 -17.24 17.60
N ALA A 559 10.64 -16.99 18.42
CA ALA A 559 9.45 -17.81 18.56
C ALA A 559 8.42 -17.62 17.42
N GLY A 560 8.65 -16.69 16.49
CA GLY A 560 7.89 -16.59 15.24
C GLY A 560 6.96 -15.38 15.07
N LEU A 561 6.88 -14.45 16.03
CA LEU A 561 6.08 -13.22 15.89
C LEU A 561 6.94 -12.09 15.29
N LEU A 562 6.59 -11.61 14.09
CA LEU A 562 7.39 -10.60 13.38
C LEU A 562 6.83 -9.18 13.52
N TYR A 563 5.50 -9.06 13.50
CA TYR A 563 4.81 -7.78 13.41
C TYR A 563 3.42 -7.89 14.02
N SER A 564 2.93 -6.82 14.63
CA SER A 564 1.55 -6.69 15.07
C SER A 564 1.01 -5.30 14.76
N GLN A 565 -0.25 -5.23 14.37
CA GLN A 565 -0.92 -3.98 14.04
C GLN A 565 -2.33 -3.96 14.62
N PHE A 566 -2.71 -2.80 15.15
CA PHE A 566 -4.03 -2.53 15.72
C PHE A 566 -4.58 -1.27 15.07
N TYR A 567 -5.75 -1.32 14.45
CA TYR A 567 -6.36 -0.15 13.81
C TYR A 567 -7.88 -0.21 13.75
N PRO A 568 -8.57 0.95 13.69
CA PRO A 568 -10.00 1.00 13.37
C PRO A 568 -10.30 0.69 11.89
N SER A 569 -11.29 -0.17 11.64
CA SER A 569 -11.70 -0.58 10.28
C SER A 569 -12.45 0.53 9.51
N VAL A 570 -12.78 1.65 10.15
CA VAL A 570 -13.30 2.85 9.47
C VAL A 570 -12.32 3.39 8.41
N LYS A 571 -11.07 2.90 8.42
CA LYS A 571 -10.12 3.10 7.33
C LYS A 571 -10.63 2.76 5.93
N GLU A 572 -11.51 1.77 5.85
CA GLU A 572 -12.04 1.26 4.59
C GLU A 572 -12.96 2.28 3.90
N VAL A 573 -13.39 3.35 4.59
CA VAL A 573 -14.04 4.51 3.95
C VAL A 573 -13.09 5.20 2.97
N PHE A 574 -11.78 5.17 3.22
CA PHE A 574 -10.79 5.96 2.50
C PHE A 574 -9.75 5.13 1.72
N ALA A 575 -9.57 3.86 2.09
CA ALA A 575 -8.62 2.96 1.47
C ALA A 575 -9.08 2.59 0.04
N ALA A 576 -8.27 2.92 -0.97
CA ALA A 576 -8.50 2.46 -2.34
C ALA A 576 -7.16 1.98 -2.94
N GLY A 577 -6.92 0.67 -2.94
CA GLY A 577 -5.68 0.09 -3.47
C GLY A 577 -4.41 0.69 -2.83
N ASN A 578 -4.40 0.85 -1.50
CA ASN A 578 -3.35 1.54 -0.73
C ASN A 578 -3.19 3.05 -1.00
N VAL A 579 -4.11 3.67 -1.74
CA VAL A 579 -4.13 5.13 -1.99
C VAL A 579 -5.09 5.82 -1.03
N TYR A 580 -4.51 6.57 -0.09
CA TYR A 580 -5.25 7.33 0.93
C TYR A 580 -5.44 8.81 0.55
N PRO A 581 -6.45 9.50 1.10
CA PRO A 581 -6.74 10.88 0.77
C PRO A 581 -5.53 11.77 0.99
N PHE A 582 -5.28 12.72 0.07
CA PHE A 582 -4.22 13.73 0.18
C PHE A 582 -2.79 13.15 0.28
N THR A 583 -2.55 11.89 -0.12
CA THR A 583 -1.21 11.28 -0.11
C THR A 583 -0.23 11.88 -1.12
N ASN A 584 -0.73 12.58 -2.14
CA ASN A 584 0.11 13.26 -3.12
C ASN A 584 0.78 14.50 -2.51
N THR A 585 2.05 14.38 -2.12
CA THR A 585 2.81 15.49 -1.52
C THR A 585 3.03 16.65 -2.47
N ALA A 586 2.95 16.43 -3.79
CA ALA A 586 3.12 17.48 -4.79
C ALA A 586 2.03 18.56 -4.73
N ILE A 587 0.87 18.28 -4.10
CA ILE A 587 -0.17 19.30 -3.89
C ILE A 587 0.33 20.48 -3.03
N GLU A 588 1.40 20.32 -2.24
CA GLU A 588 2.05 21.44 -1.52
C GLU A 588 2.51 22.54 -2.47
N THR A 589 2.83 22.21 -3.73
CA THR A 589 3.23 23.21 -4.72
C THR A 589 2.09 24.15 -5.13
N LEU A 590 0.83 23.81 -4.81
CA LEU A 590 -0.30 24.72 -4.97
C LEU A 590 -0.18 25.95 -4.04
N ALA A 591 0.56 25.85 -2.94
CA ALA A 591 0.81 26.97 -2.04
C ALA A 591 1.87 27.95 -2.57
N LEU A 592 2.63 27.59 -3.61
CA LEU A 592 3.73 28.40 -4.12
C LEU A 592 3.26 29.47 -5.10
N ASP A 593 3.95 30.61 -5.06
CA ASP A 593 3.79 31.69 -6.03
C ASP A 593 3.97 31.22 -7.48
N LYS A 594 3.19 31.78 -8.42
CA LYS A 594 3.22 31.39 -9.83
C LYS A 594 4.56 31.71 -10.50
N GLU A 595 5.18 32.84 -10.18
CA GLU A 595 6.48 33.24 -10.72
C GLU A 595 7.62 32.44 -10.10
N LEU A 596 7.50 32.08 -8.81
CA LEU A 596 8.46 31.16 -8.17
C LEU A 596 8.43 29.77 -8.81
N ARG A 597 7.23 29.24 -9.10
CA ARG A 597 7.07 27.97 -9.82
C ARG A 597 7.69 28.01 -11.21
N LYS A 598 7.39 29.04 -12.02
CA LYS A 598 8.01 29.23 -13.34
C LYS A 598 9.53 29.35 -13.26
N THR A 599 10.04 30.09 -12.26
CA THR A 599 11.48 30.23 -12.05
C THR A 599 12.13 28.89 -11.72
N TRP A 600 11.48 28.07 -10.89
CA TRP A 600 11.96 26.75 -10.53
C TRP A 600 11.90 25.75 -11.70
N GLU A 601 10.87 25.84 -12.55
CA GLU A 601 10.81 25.10 -13.83
C GLU A 601 11.98 25.50 -14.76
N LEU A 602 12.28 26.80 -14.85
CA LEU A 602 13.33 27.36 -15.71
C LEU A 602 14.76 27.07 -15.21
N VAL A 603 14.99 27.07 -13.89
CA VAL A 603 16.32 26.94 -13.28
C VAL A 603 16.65 25.50 -12.91
N GLY A 604 15.65 24.72 -12.49
CA GLY A 604 15.84 23.36 -11.98
C GLY A 604 15.71 22.26 -13.03
N GLY A 605 15.21 22.56 -14.23
CA GLY A 605 14.96 21.56 -15.28
C GLY A 605 14.00 20.43 -14.87
N GLY A 606 13.27 20.58 -13.75
CA GLY A 606 12.72 19.41 -13.07
C GLY A 606 11.76 19.63 -11.90
N LEU A 607 11.08 20.78 -11.76
CA LEU A 607 9.82 20.77 -11.01
C LEU A 607 8.68 20.42 -11.97
N SER A 608 8.57 19.13 -12.25
CA SER A 608 7.67 18.51 -13.23
C SER A 608 6.24 18.34 -12.68
N HIS A 609 5.63 19.41 -12.15
CA HIS A 609 4.28 19.33 -11.62
C HIS A 609 3.38 20.36 -12.29
N GLN A 610 2.48 19.87 -13.17
CA GLN A 610 1.50 20.72 -13.83
C GLN A 610 0.45 21.19 -12.81
N PRO A 611 0.28 22.51 -12.58
CA PRO A 611 -0.67 23.02 -11.60
C PRO A 611 -2.11 22.55 -11.82
N ALA A 612 -2.55 22.48 -13.08
CA ALA A 612 -3.88 21.97 -13.43
C ALA A 612 -4.08 20.50 -13.00
N ALA A 613 -3.06 19.65 -13.15
CA ALA A 613 -3.11 18.27 -12.70
C ALA A 613 -3.18 18.15 -11.17
N LEU A 614 -2.49 19.04 -10.45
CA LEU A 614 -2.52 19.07 -8.99
C LEU A 614 -3.83 19.61 -8.42
N ILE A 615 -4.41 20.66 -9.02
CA ILE A 615 -5.76 21.14 -8.69
C ILE A 615 -6.76 20.01 -8.91
N LYS A 616 -6.68 19.33 -10.05
CA LYS A 616 -7.54 18.17 -10.35
C LYS A 616 -7.38 17.05 -9.31
N ALA A 617 -6.14 16.71 -8.92
CA ALA A 617 -5.88 15.70 -7.89
C ALA A 617 -6.46 16.11 -6.53
N TYR A 618 -6.32 17.39 -6.14
CA TYR A 618 -6.87 17.94 -4.91
C TYR A 618 -8.41 17.86 -4.90
N LEU A 619 -9.07 18.36 -5.95
CA LEU A 619 -10.53 18.35 -6.08
C LEU A 619 -11.11 16.94 -6.15
N TYR A 620 -10.47 16.05 -6.91
CA TYR A 620 -10.87 14.64 -6.98
C TYR A 620 -10.78 13.97 -5.60
N THR A 621 -9.73 14.28 -4.83
CA THR A 621 -9.59 13.78 -3.45
C THR A 621 -10.72 14.29 -2.56
N LYS A 622 -11.06 15.58 -2.63
CA LYS A 622 -12.19 16.17 -1.88
C LYS A 622 -13.50 15.44 -2.16
N LEU A 623 -13.84 15.29 -3.45
CA LEU A 623 -15.07 14.62 -3.87
C LEU A 623 -15.08 13.14 -3.46
N ARG A 624 -13.95 12.44 -3.58
CA ARG A 624 -13.83 11.06 -3.10
C ARG A 624 -14.15 10.96 -1.60
N CYS A 625 -13.60 11.86 -0.78
CA CYS A 625 -13.92 11.92 0.65
C CYS A 625 -15.40 12.25 0.89
N HIS A 626 -15.95 13.23 0.17
CA HIS A 626 -17.36 13.63 0.29
C HIS A 626 -18.31 12.46 0.06
N TYR A 627 -18.18 11.76 -1.07
CA TYR A 627 -19.07 10.65 -1.42
C TYR A 627 -18.84 9.43 -0.52
N ALA A 628 -17.59 9.12 -0.16
CA ALA A 628 -17.29 7.99 0.70
C ALA A 628 -17.87 8.17 2.11
N LEU A 629 -17.76 9.37 2.68
CA LEU A 629 -18.33 9.70 3.99
C LEU A 629 -19.86 9.67 3.97
N LEU A 630 -20.47 10.33 2.97
CA LEU A 630 -21.93 10.39 2.85
C LEU A 630 -22.53 8.99 2.66
N GLY A 631 -21.95 8.17 1.79
CA GLY A 631 -22.43 6.81 1.52
C GLY A 631 -22.20 5.82 2.66
N SER A 632 -21.36 6.15 3.64
CA SER A 632 -20.97 5.24 4.73
C SER A 632 -21.67 5.51 6.07
N MET A 633 -22.54 6.52 6.16
CA MET A 633 -23.19 6.94 7.43
C MET A 633 -23.99 5.82 8.13
N GLN A 634 -24.49 4.84 7.37
CA GLN A 634 -25.27 3.71 7.88
C GLN A 634 -24.48 2.39 7.93
N LYS A 635 -23.15 2.44 7.79
CA LYS A 635 -22.27 1.27 7.91
C LYS A 635 -21.68 1.17 9.31
N SER A 636 -21.59 -0.04 9.84
CA SER A 636 -20.87 -0.30 11.09
C SER A 636 -19.40 -0.58 10.78
N PHE A 637 -18.51 -0.10 11.64
CA PHE A 637 -17.06 -0.30 11.50
C PHE A 637 -16.46 -0.79 12.81
N GLY A 638 -15.79 -1.94 12.75
CA GLY A 638 -15.10 -2.50 13.90
C GLY A 638 -13.69 -1.95 14.14
N ILE A 639 -13.00 -2.58 15.07
CA ILE A 639 -11.55 -2.52 15.25
C ILE A 639 -10.91 -3.83 14.79
N ARG A 640 -9.64 -3.77 14.41
CA ARG A 640 -8.89 -4.90 13.90
C ARG A 640 -7.54 -5.03 14.60
N GLU A 641 -7.14 -6.26 14.89
CA GLU A 641 -5.76 -6.63 15.22
C GLU A 641 -5.23 -7.65 14.22
N GLU A 642 -3.98 -7.51 13.83
CA GLU A 642 -3.29 -8.37 12.87
C GLU A 642 -1.92 -8.76 13.42
N HIS A 643 -1.56 -10.04 13.33
CA HIS A 643 -0.29 -10.56 13.80
C HIS A 643 0.40 -11.38 12.70
N ARG A 644 1.60 -10.96 12.30
CA ARG A 644 2.46 -11.74 11.40
C ARG A 644 3.20 -12.80 12.18
N VAL A 645 2.75 -14.05 12.06
CA VAL A 645 3.26 -15.21 12.79
C VAL A 645 3.87 -16.23 11.83
N SER A 646 4.88 -16.98 12.28
CA SER A 646 5.39 -18.13 11.53
C SER A 646 4.34 -19.24 11.46
N LYS A 647 4.46 -20.15 10.48
CA LYS A 647 3.60 -21.34 10.36
C LYS A 647 3.62 -22.19 11.63
N ALA A 648 4.78 -22.34 12.26
CA ALA A 648 4.93 -23.07 13.52
C ALA A 648 4.12 -22.41 14.65
N LEU A 649 4.23 -21.09 14.81
CA LEU A 649 3.49 -20.35 15.82
C LEU A 649 1.98 -20.34 15.55
N PHE A 650 1.57 -20.25 14.28
CA PHE A 650 0.15 -20.36 13.90
C PHE A 650 -0.48 -21.66 14.35
N TYR A 651 0.14 -22.81 14.07
CA TYR A 651 -0.38 -24.11 14.49
C TYR A 651 -0.26 -24.35 16.00
N ALA A 652 0.72 -23.72 16.66
CA ALA A 652 0.78 -23.71 18.12
C ALA A 652 -0.40 -22.93 18.73
N ILE A 653 -0.77 -21.77 18.16
CA ILE A 653 -1.97 -21.01 18.57
C ILE A 653 -3.24 -21.85 18.34
N ASP A 654 -3.35 -22.50 17.18
CA ASP A 654 -4.46 -23.39 16.86
C ASP A 654 -4.61 -24.54 17.87
N SER A 655 -3.48 -25.13 18.27
CA SER A 655 -3.43 -26.15 19.31
C SER A 655 -3.88 -25.62 20.67
N GLN A 656 -3.52 -24.39 21.04
CA GLN A 656 -3.96 -23.74 22.29
C GLN A 656 -5.47 -23.41 22.28
N MET A 657 -6.00 -22.92 21.16
CA MET A 657 -7.44 -22.70 21.00
C MET A 657 -8.22 -24.01 21.08
N SER A 658 -7.66 -25.08 20.51
CA SER A 658 -8.26 -26.42 20.49
C SER A 658 -8.28 -27.07 21.87
N SER A 659 -7.13 -27.13 22.55
CA SER A 659 -6.96 -27.77 23.87
C SER A 659 -7.84 -27.15 24.96
N ARG A 660 -8.18 -25.86 24.81
CA ARG A 660 -9.02 -25.10 25.75
C ARG A 660 -10.50 -25.08 25.36
N GLY A 661 -10.89 -25.69 24.25
CA GLY A 661 -12.27 -25.69 23.76
C GLY A 661 -12.74 -24.37 23.13
N LEU A 662 -11.86 -23.38 22.97
CA LEU A 662 -12.20 -22.02 22.50
C LEU A 662 -12.34 -21.93 20.97
N HIS A 663 -11.78 -22.89 20.23
CA HIS A 663 -11.78 -22.91 18.76
C HIS A 663 -13.17 -22.86 18.11
N ASN A 664 -14.18 -23.43 18.77
CA ASN A 664 -15.57 -23.51 18.30
C ASN A 664 -16.49 -22.45 18.92
N GLU A 665 -15.96 -21.61 19.83
CA GLU A 665 -16.74 -20.59 20.49
C GLU A 665 -16.91 -19.36 19.60
N ARG A 666 -18.13 -18.85 19.56
CA ARG A 666 -18.41 -17.53 18.99
C ARG A 666 -18.12 -16.48 20.04
N LEU A 667 -17.00 -15.77 19.89
CA LEU A 667 -16.59 -14.76 20.84
C LEU A 667 -17.38 -13.45 20.65
N VAL A 668 -17.69 -12.83 21.77
CA VAL A 668 -18.37 -11.55 21.86
C VAL A 668 -17.61 -10.69 22.86
N VAL A 669 -17.34 -9.44 22.49
CA VAL A 669 -16.71 -8.47 23.39
C VAL A 669 -17.80 -7.54 23.89
N PRO A 670 -18.07 -7.51 25.21
CA PRO A 670 -19.03 -6.58 25.79
C PRO A 670 -18.66 -5.14 25.49
N THR A 671 -19.68 -4.29 25.38
CA THR A 671 -19.53 -2.83 25.27
C THR A 671 -19.75 -2.21 26.65
N ASP A 672 -18.73 -2.27 27.51
CA ASP A 672 -18.74 -1.73 28.87
C ASP A 672 -17.58 -0.72 29.10
N ASP A 673 -17.51 -0.16 30.31
CA ASP A 673 -16.45 0.79 30.70
C ASP A 673 -15.02 0.22 30.61
N GLY A 674 -14.89 -1.10 30.65
CA GLY A 674 -13.62 -1.82 30.54
C GLY A 674 -13.28 -2.26 29.11
N SER A 675 -14.10 -1.95 28.10
CA SER A 675 -13.82 -2.31 26.71
C SER A 675 -12.58 -1.56 26.21
N PRO A 676 -11.74 -2.21 25.37
CA PRO A 676 -10.51 -1.58 24.84
C PRO A 676 -10.77 -0.53 23.77
N TYR A 677 -12.04 -0.19 23.51
CA TYR A 677 -12.49 0.74 22.49
C TYR A 677 -13.53 1.72 23.02
N TYR A 678 -13.66 2.85 22.33
CA TYR A 678 -14.83 3.71 22.35
C TYR A 678 -15.82 3.22 21.29
N SER A 679 -17.12 3.34 21.55
CA SER A 679 -18.19 3.06 20.59
C SER A 679 -18.94 4.36 20.32
N PHE A 680 -18.97 4.79 19.06
CA PHE A 680 -19.71 5.97 18.60
C PHE A 680 -20.79 5.55 17.62
N THR A 681 -21.86 6.34 17.47
CA THR A 681 -22.66 6.20 16.24
C THR A 681 -21.78 6.55 15.04
N THR A 682 -21.92 5.78 13.96
CA THR A 682 -21.16 6.03 12.72
C THR A 682 -21.45 7.42 12.18
N ASP A 683 -22.70 7.88 12.25
CA ASP A 683 -23.09 9.23 11.82
C ASP A 683 -22.30 10.32 12.56
N THR A 684 -22.26 10.28 13.90
CA THR A 684 -21.48 11.24 14.70
C THR A 684 -20.01 11.20 14.30
N LEU A 685 -19.39 10.02 14.24
CA LEU A 685 -17.97 9.92 13.90
C LEU A 685 -17.66 10.43 12.49
N LEU A 686 -18.42 10.01 11.48
CA LEU A 686 -18.17 10.38 10.09
C LEU A 686 -18.49 11.85 9.80
N ARG A 687 -19.48 12.44 10.49
CA ARG A 687 -19.69 13.90 10.46
C ARG A 687 -18.49 14.65 11.03
N TRP A 688 -17.90 14.19 12.13
CA TRP A 688 -16.69 14.81 12.65
C TRP A 688 -15.54 14.68 11.66
N VAL A 689 -15.32 13.50 11.08
CA VAL A 689 -14.28 13.30 10.05
C VAL A 689 -14.51 14.24 8.87
N ARG A 690 -15.76 14.35 8.39
CA ARG A 690 -16.15 15.27 7.31
C ARG A 690 -15.72 16.69 7.62
N TRP A 691 -16.13 17.21 8.77
CA TRP A 691 -15.88 18.60 9.12
C TRP A 691 -14.42 18.86 9.49
N ASN A 692 -13.72 17.89 10.05
CA ASN A 692 -12.29 18.01 10.31
C ASN A 692 -11.48 18.07 8.99
N ILE A 693 -11.87 17.30 7.96
CA ILE A 693 -11.32 17.48 6.60
C ILE A 693 -11.72 18.85 6.04
N ASN A 694 -13.00 19.21 6.13
CA ASN A 694 -13.52 20.47 5.59
C ASN A 694 -12.80 21.68 6.18
N LYS A 695 -12.53 21.71 7.49
CA LYS A 695 -11.79 22.77 8.17
C LYS A 695 -10.44 23.05 7.52
N PHE A 696 -9.66 22.01 7.19
CA PHE A 696 -8.36 22.20 6.55
C PHE A 696 -8.49 22.54 5.07
N CYS A 697 -9.46 21.96 4.34
CA CYS A 697 -9.76 22.37 2.97
C CYS A 697 -10.18 23.84 2.90
N PHE A 698 -11.08 24.26 3.78
CA PHE A 698 -11.56 25.64 3.90
C PHE A 698 -10.42 26.59 4.22
N GLY A 699 -9.57 26.28 5.20
CA GLY A 699 -8.42 27.11 5.54
C GLY A 699 -7.46 27.28 4.35
N PHE A 700 -7.18 26.21 3.61
CA PHE A 700 -6.38 26.28 2.39
C PHE A 700 -7.06 27.14 1.32
N GLU A 701 -8.32 26.86 0.98
CA GLU A 701 -9.05 27.53 -0.10
C GLU A 701 -9.32 29.01 0.21
N MET A 702 -9.58 29.35 1.47
CA MET A 702 -9.74 30.73 1.91
C MET A 702 -8.45 31.54 1.66
N VAL A 703 -7.30 31.05 2.11
CA VAL A 703 -6.02 31.74 1.90
C VAL A 703 -5.63 31.72 0.42
N HIS A 704 -5.92 30.64 -0.29
CA HIS A 704 -5.73 30.54 -1.73
C HIS A 704 -6.61 31.56 -2.49
N SER A 705 -7.81 31.86 -2.00
CA SER A 705 -8.71 32.85 -2.61
C SER A 705 -8.22 34.30 -2.47
N PHE A 706 -7.36 34.57 -1.48
CA PHE A 706 -6.75 35.89 -1.27
C PHE A 706 -5.51 36.15 -2.15
N GLN A 707 -5.09 35.17 -2.96
CA GLN A 707 -3.93 35.34 -3.81
C GLN A 707 -4.17 36.46 -4.83
N ASP A 708 -3.30 37.47 -4.80
CA ASP A 708 -3.20 38.42 -5.91
C ASP A 708 -2.71 37.64 -7.14
N PRO A 709 -3.30 37.86 -8.35
CA PRO A 709 -2.80 37.26 -9.58
C PRO A 709 -1.30 37.44 -9.83
N HIS A 710 -0.66 38.44 -9.21
CA HIS A 710 0.73 38.84 -9.42
C HIS A 710 1.70 38.39 -8.32
N PHE A 711 1.26 38.15 -7.08
CA PHE A 711 2.15 37.66 -6.03
C PHE A 711 1.43 36.95 -4.86
N VAL A 712 2.05 35.89 -4.35
CA VAL A 712 1.66 35.23 -3.09
C VAL A 712 2.70 35.55 -2.00
N THR A 713 2.25 36.05 -0.85
CA THR A 713 3.16 36.35 0.28
C THR A 713 3.74 35.08 0.88
N TRP A 714 4.89 35.22 1.55
CA TRP A 714 5.50 34.11 2.29
C TRP A 714 4.59 33.63 3.43
N GLU A 715 3.88 34.54 4.08
CA GLU A 715 2.92 34.27 5.13
C GLU A 715 1.75 33.42 4.59
N HIS A 716 1.15 33.80 3.46
CA HIS A 716 0.09 33.01 2.82
C HIS A 716 0.59 31.62 2.42
N THR A 717 1.81 31.54 1.87
CA THR A 717 2.45 30.26 1.52
C THR A 717 2.56 29.34 2.74
N ARG A 718 3.09 29.86 3.86
CA ARG A 718 3.24 29.08 5.10
C ARG A 718 1.92 28.57 5.64
N ILE A 719 0.86 29.39 5.62
CA ILE A 719 -0.45 29.00 6.12
C ILE A 719 -1.11 27.96 5.20
N MET A 720 -1.04 28.13 3.87
CA MET A 720 -1.54 27.13 2.92
C MET A 720 -0.81 25.79 3.09
N LEU A 721 0.53 25.81 3.23
CA LEU A 721 1.32 24.61 3.50
C LEU A 721 0.92 23.94 4.81
N MET A 722 0.66 24.72 5.87
CA MET A 722 0.16 24.19 7.13
C MET A 722 -1.15 23.41 6.94
N PHE A 723 -2.13 23.99 6.24
CA PHE A 723 -3.41 23.32 5.99
C PHE A 723 -3.28 22.06 5.13
N LEU A 724 -2.52 22.13 4.03
CA LEU A 724 -2.25 20.97 3.17
C LEU A 724 -1.51 19.86 3.92
N ARG A 725 -0.57 20.22 4.80
CA ARG A 725 0.11 19.26 5.67
C ARG A 725 -0.80 18.69 6.73
N CYS A 726 -1.71 19.46 7.31
CA CYS A 726 -2.68 18.94 8.27
C CYS A 726 -3.59 17.89 7.63
N LEU A 727 -4.04 18.11 6.37
CA LEU A 727 -4.74 17.09 5.59
C LEU A 727 -3.88 15.84 5.39
N GLN A 728 -2.61 16.03 5.04
CA GLN A 728 -1.68 14.92 4.85
C GLN A 728 -1.45 14.12 6.14
N PHE A 729 -1.18 14.78 7.26
CA PHE A 729 -0.93 14.10 8.52
C PHE A 729 -2.18 13.37 8.99
N SER A 730 -3.32 14.05 9.01
CA SER A 730 -4.58 13.52 9.54
C SER A 730 -5.18 12.38 8.73
N TYR A 731 -4.84 12.22 7.44
CA TYR A 731 -5.52 11.27 6.54
C TYR A 731 -4.58 10.53 5.56
N SER A 732 -3.29 10.89 5.47
CA SER A 732 -2.30 10.22 4.60
C SER A 732 -1.24 9.45 5.39
N TYR A 733 -0.83 9.97 6.56
CA TYR A 733 0.29 9.43 7.35
C TYR A 733 -0.11 8.84 8.69
N GLN A 734 -1.15 9.37 9.35
CA GLN A 734 -1.49 9.04 10.73
C GLN A 734 -2.69 8.11 10.91
N VAL A 735 -3.36 7.70 9.83
CA VAL A 735 -4.50 6.77 9.97
C VAL A 735 -4.26 5.47 9.21
N PHE A 736 -3.33 5.44 8.25
CA PHE A 736 -3.47 4.52 7.12
C PHE A 736 -2.21 3.96 6.44
N LYS A 737 -1.00 4.52 6.68
CA LYS A 737 0.24 3.97 6.09
C LYS A 737 0.86 2.91 6.99
N SER A 738 0.45 1.66 6.79
CA SER A 738 1.24 0.47 7.17
C SER A 738 2.48 0.36 6.27
N GLY A 739 3.68 0.45 6.83
CA GLY A 739 4.89 -0.09 6.18
C GLY A 739 5.96 0.88 5.63
N THR A 740 5.93 2.20 5.90
CA THR A 740 7.05 3.10 5.52
C THR A 740 7.53 3.96 6.69
N ARG A 741 8.85 4.15 6.82
CA ARG A 741 9.47 4.96 7.89
C ARG A 741 8.87 6.37 7.96
N PRO A 742 8.48 6.86 9.15
CA PRO A 742 8.18 8.28 9.34
C PRO A 742 9.46 9.12 9.33
N ILE A 743 9.35 10.35 8.84
CA ILE A 743 10.28 11.44 9.17
C ILE A 743 10.09 11.72 10.67
N PRO A 744 11.16 11.81 11.49
CA PRO A 744 11.01 11.99 12.93
C PRO A 744 10.25 13.28 13.25
N ALA A 745 9.18 13.14 14.04
CA ALA A 745 8.53 14.25 14.71
C ALA A 745 9.43 14.73 15.86
N SER A 746 10.46 15.49 15.52
CA SER A 746 11.25 16.26 16.49
C SER A 746 11.00 17.74 16.28
N ALA A 747 9.76 18.18 16.50
CA ALA A 747 9.46 19.56 16.85
C ALA A 747 8.08 19.60 17.52
N PRO A 748 7.97 20.06 18.78
CA PRO A 748 6.67 20.40 19.34
C PRO A 748 6.10 21.54 18.49
N ILE A 749 4.95 21.31 17.86
CA ILE A 749 4.13 22.39 17.31
C ILE A 749 3.45 23.02 18.52
N THR A 750 4.15 23.94 19.17
CA THR A 750 3.57 24.83 20.15
C THR A 750 2.64 25.79 19.38
N TYR A 751 1.34 25.66 19.58
CA TYR A 751 0.37 26.63 19.08
C TYR A 751 0.62 27.98 19.77
N CYS A 752 0.78 29.05 18.98
CA CYS A 752 0.56 30.43 19.42
C CYS A 752 -0.67 30.95 18.68
#